data_AF-A0A8T5EPC1-F1
#
_entry.id   AF-A0A8T5EPC1-F1
#
_cell.length_a   1.000
_cell.length_b   1.000
_cell.length_c   1.000
_cell.angle_alpha   90.00
_cell.angle_beta   90.00
_cell.angle_gamma   90.00
#
_symmetry.space_group_name_H-M   'P 1'
#
loop_
_entity.id
_entity.type
_entity.pdbx_description
1 polymer ?
#
loop_
_entity_poly.entity_id
_entity_poly.type
_entity_poly.pdbx_seq_one_letter_code
_entity_poly.pdbx_strand_id
1 'polypeptide(L)'
;MSKSFSRMNAVLLAVLLCASVLPQGAVAEDGTTEHFAFGVEYDWSNMNDDFESMTGLPLDDILADVMQSADDAGIEMLILEEITGTSSMVIDQYEDGTMMLNPPDGTGSVEVTKHVTELTLRHGALMDMAMISEWSDARAGWDLTISGGSEGIVNIDAYYVEYRDVDGLIYGHDVDMSMATEQSVFFGLQGHLEAEDGESVMPLDISMEMGVDYAITNAQSEVVYSEASTLYQAMSALEGGDDLYWSIGESDDDYVYWYELDEDDTNCEWYYSYGEYECHTIETVNADWTVLTDADSCDWSSYEWECYGPGYSYWFGYCEYYNNTGQDAYACTYDFGNEYDWEYYLYDTNYEDGTNPPGVGEEYWYYYPYCEHYEYGEYHCTYDFDWDDDYQNSLDWTHYEDGTSPLGDGEIWDEVESHTGTFSTVTGFNFELTGLPAEEMGLPEGKWDVSASDSETDTGAFDEDFECEMGMELFEGTQMITTDGEQIEVMQAYTSPLPFGMTCHVANLFYYAFMGSEDAPTLADMVEDSVSEIVESMGGDDESSDSSDQLFLEVRAEGQDEVRINVEAWNLDSDGQYEVFLVLEDSDGNTQDATSLVVQQGTTYFWDSDYMSSSKWGEHCVIAQLKDVSSSSAAAPIDSATTCFNIAQEMDPSDLVIAIAEGFEESTLENVMENFGSNLEYRLEDYEADIAYDDGDMFVLWDNTNNMVVGFQMVVTTDSSNMWYTLVGPESDSYGDAPSPVSLTYFSGQQAIAQEADIEDDSTLEDLVDLTAHNDDIIEDAIEESLADNSPEAGGPSENSGDNTAEAADDGLLPFISPVLTITMIAIAGLVSSLRTRRD
;
A
#
# COMPACT_ATOMS: atom_id res chain seq x y z
N MET A 1 31.30 -54.30 -45.60
CA MET A 1 30.29 -54.07 -46.67
C MET A 1 28.92 -54.18 -46.01
N SER A 2 28.40 -53.16 -45.34
CA SER A 2 28.03 -51.80 -45.78
C SER A 2 26.71 -51.75 -46.57
N LYS A 3 25.73 -51.15 -45.89
CA LYS A 3 24.82 -50.11 -46.37
C LYS A 3 23.80 -50.49 -47.44
N SER A 4 22.53 -50.63 -47.04
CA SER A 4 21.41 -49.88 -47.68
C SER A 4 20.08 -49.90 -46.88
N PHE A 5 20.11 -49.94 -45.55
CA PHE A 5 18.92 -49.77 -44.71
C PHE A 5 19.27 -48.77 -43.63
N SER A 6 18.91 -47.48 -43.80
CA SER A 6 18.84 -46.52 -42.69
C SER A 6 18.43 -45.10 -43.11
N ARG A 7 18.69 -44.63 -44.33
CA ARG A 7 18.50 -43.19 -44.61
C ARG A 7 17.09 -42.74 -45.00
N MET A 8 16.28 -43.59 -45.65
CA MET A 8 14.98 -43.13 -46.16
C MET A 8 13.86 -43.20 -45.11
N ASN A 9 13.92 -44.14 -44.17
CA ASN A 9 12.95 -44.23 -43.07
C ASN A 9 13.27 -43.26 -41.92
N ALA A 10 14.54 -42.96 -41.67
CA ALA A 10 14.91 -41.97 -40.66
C ALA A 10 14.54 -40.54 -41.09
N VAL A 11 14.67 -40.22 -42.39
CA VAL A 11 14.22 -38.92 -42.92
C VAL A 11 12.70 -38.83 -42.96
N LEU A 12 11.98 -39.92 -43.28
CA LEU A 12 10.51 -39.90 -43.23
C LEU A 12 9.99 -39.77 -41.80
N LEU A 13 10.65 -40.41 -40.82
CA LEU A 13 10.30 -40.29 -39.39
C LEU A 13 10.67 -38.91 -38.84
N ALA A 14 11.81 -38.33 -39.23
CA ALA A 14 12.19 -36.96 -38.86
C ALA A 14 11.26 -35.91 -39.50
N VAL A 15 10.82 -36.10 -40.74
CA VAL A 15 9.84 -35.20 -41.38
C VAL A 15 8.43 -35.38 -40.78
N LEU A 16 8.08 -36.59 -40.32
CA LEU A 16 6.82 -36.83 -39.60
C LEU A 16 6.85 -36.30 -38.16
N LEU A 17 8.01 -36.33 -37.49
CA LEU A 17 8.21 -35.74 -36.15
C LEU A 17 8.30 -34.20 -36.22
N CYS A 18 8.94 -33.64 -37.24
CA CYS A 18 8.91 -32.19 -37.47
C CYS A 18 7.54 -31.68 -37.98
N ALA A 19 6.65 -32.57 -38.44
CA ALA A 19 5.28 -32.22 -38.80
C ALA A 19 4.27 -32.49 -37.67
N SER A 20 4.70 -33.09 -36.55
CA SER A 20 3.88 -33.30 -35.35
C SER A 20 4.15 -32.27 -34.24
N VAL A 21 5.05 -31.31 -34.47
CA VAL A 21 5.26 -30.09 -33.65
C VAL A 21 4.72 -28.87 -34.40
N LEU A 22 3.65 -29.06 -35.17
CA LEU A 22 2.83 -27.94 -35.62
C LEU A 22 1.72 -27.80 -34.57
N PRO A 23 1.52 -26.62 -33.96
CA PRO A 23 0.40 -26.39 -33.06
C PRO A 23 -0.88 -26.78 -33.80
N GLN A 24 -1.62 -27.75 -33.28
CA GLN A 24 -2.94 -28.11 -33.80
C GLN A 24 -3.95 -27.11 -33.26
N GLY A 25 -3.84 -25.88 -33.75
CA GLY A 25 -4.73 -24.76 -33.49
C GLY A 25 -4.92 -23.90 -34.75
N ALA A 26 -4.90 -24.49 -35.96
CA ALA A 26 -5.30 -23.76 -37.16
C ALA A 26 -6.84 -23.64 -37.21
N VAL A 27 -7.38 -22.78 -36.34
CA VAL A 27 -8.61 -22.03 -36.62
C VAL A 27 -8.24 -21.02 -37.72
N ALA A 28 -9.19 -20.75 -38.62
CA ALA A 28 -8.93 -20.02 -39.85
C ALA A 28 -8.30 -18.63 -39.62
N GLU A 29 -7.23 -18.32 -40.35
CA GLU A 29 -6.70 -16.95 -40.57
C GLU A 29 -7.85 -16.00 -40.95
N ASP A 30 -8.33 -15.20 -39.99
CA ASP A 30 -8.38 -13.74 -40.18
C ASP A 30 -7.02 -13.18 -39.73
N GLY A 31 -6.63 -11.99 -40.20
CA GLY A 31 -5.23 -11.50 -40.26
C GLY A 31 -4.40 -11.74 -38.99
N THR A 32 -3.12 -12.07 -39.15
CA THR A 32 -2.17 -12.19 -38.04
C THR A 32 -2.13 -10.86 -37.29
N THR A 33 -2.71 -10.82 -36.09
CA THR A 33 -2.53 -9.73 -35.15
C THR A 33 -1.02 -9.54 -34.93
N GLU A 34 -0.55 -8.30 -35.00
CA GLU A 34 0.84 -7.95 -34.74
C GLU A 34 0.97 -7.64 -33.25
N HIS A 35 1.91 -8.31 -32.59
CA HIS A 35 2.13 -8.26 -31.14
C HIS A 35 3.49 -7.60 -30.86
N PHE A 36 3.54 -6.77 -29.84
CA PHE A 36 4.75 -6.14 -29.30
C PHE A 36 4.90 -6.54 -27.84
N ALA A 37 5.63 -7.63 -27.62
CA ALA A 37 5.85 -8.18 -26.30
C ALA A 37 7.29 -7.99 -25.82
N PHE A 38 7.46 -7.75 -24.52
CA PHE A 38 8.74 -7.75 -23.83
C PHE A 38 8.56 -8.21 -22.38
N GLY A 39 9.61 -8.75 -21.78
CA GLY A 39 9.51 -9.29 -20.44
C GLY A 39 10.86 -9.67 -19.84
N VAL A 40 10.83 -10.12 -18.60
CA VAL A 40 12.01 -10.58 -17.87
C VAL A 40 11.69 -11.81 -17.03
N GLU A 41 12.68 -12.66 -16.82
CA GLU A 41 12.61 -13.76 -15.85
C GLU A 41 13.89 -13.84 -15.03
N TYR A 42 13.74 -14.05 -13.73
CA TYR A 42 14.81 -14.30 -12.77
C TYR A 42 14.68 -15.71 -12.20
N ASP A 43 15.79 -16.44 -12.12
CA ASP A 43 15.89 -17.76 -11.50
C ASP A 43 16.60 -17.64 -10.15
N TRP A 44 15.84 -17.88 -9.07
CA TRP A 44 16.29 -17.69 -7.68
C TRP A 44 17.42 -18.62 -7.26
N SER A 45 17.67 -19.71 -7.98
CA SER A 45 18.83 -20.58 -7.72
C SER A 45 20.17 -19.88 -7.96
N ASN A 46 20.18 -18.76 -8.69
CA ASN A 46 21.39 -17.96 -8.95
C ASN A 46 21.58 -16.80 -7.96
N MET A 47 20.77 -16.70 -6.90
CA MET A 47 20.81 -15.58 -5.95
C MET A 47 22.19 -15.42 -5.30
N ASN A 48 22.82 -16.51 -4.89
CA ASN A 48 24.12 -16.48 -4.22
C ASN A 48 25.24 -16.02 -5.18
N ASP A 49 25.29 -16.61 -6.39
CA ASP A 49 26.22 -16.22 -7.46
C ASP A 49 26.07 -14.73 -7.82
N ASP A 50 24.83 -14.25 -7.95
CA ASP A 50 24.56 -12.86 -8.26
C ASP A 50 24.95 -11.95 -7.08
N PHE A 51 24.67 -12.35 -5.83
CA PHE A 51 25.08 -11.62 -4.63
C PHE A 51 26.60 -11.47 -4.55
N GLU A 52 27.36 -12.55 -4.76
CA GLU A 52 28.83 -12.48 -4.79
C GLU A 52 29.31 -11.59 -5.95
N SER A 53 28.74 -11.75 -7.15
CA SER A 53 29.16 -10.96 -8.32
C SER A 53 28.91 -9.46 -8.17
N MET A 54 27.85 -9.09 -7.43
CA MET A 54 27.40 -7.70 -7.24
C MET A 54 28.03 -7.03 -6.02
N THR A 55 28.31 -7.79 -4.96
CA THR A 55 28.84 -7.25 -3.69
C THR A 55 30.31 -7.60 -3.46
N GLY A 56 30.87 -8.55 -4.20
CA GLY A 56 32.19 -9.13 -3.94
C GLY A 56 32.27 -9.97 -2.67
N LEU A 57 31.14 -10.25 -2.00
CA LEU A 57 31.08 -11.01 -0.77
C LEU A 57 30.67 -12.47 -1.07
N PRO A 58 31.59 -13.44 -0.90
CA PRO A 58 31.27 -14.85 -1.04
C PRO A 58 30.50 -15.32 0.20
N LEU A 59 29.19 -15.52 0.08
CA LEU A 59 28.32 -15.80 1.21
C LEU A 59 28.62 -17.16 1.85
N ASP A 60 29.00 -18.14 1.04
CA ASP A 60 29.37 -19.48 1.51
C ASP A 60 30.65 -19.47 2.34
N ASP A 61 31.65 -18.68 1.92
CA ASP A 61 32.89 -18.49 2.68
C ASP A 61 32.60 -17.76 4.01
N ILE A 62 31.68 -16.78 4.00
CA ILE A 62 31.25 -16.08 5.22
C ILE A 62 30.59 -17.06 6.20
N LEU A 63 29.66 -17.90 5.73
CA LEU A 63 29.02 -18.90 6.59
C LEU A 63 29.98 -19.98 7.06
N ALA A 64 30.89 -20.44 6.19
CA ALA A 64 31.96 -21.33 6.58
C ALA A 64 32.83 -20.73 7.69
N ASP A 65 33.11 -19.43 7.63
CA ASP A 65 33.83 -18.72 8.69
C ASP A 65 33.00 -18.54 9.98
N VAL A 66 31.67 -18.39 9.89
CA VAL A 66 30.77 -18.41 11.06
C VAL A 66 30.82 -19.77 11.75
N MET A 67 30.62 -20.86 10.99
CA MET A 67 30.69 -22.23 11.50
C MET A 67 32.07 -22.54 12.09
N GLN A 68 33.15 -22.12 11.42
CA GLN A 68 34.50 -22.31 11.92
C GLN A 68 34.80 -21.45 13.16
N SER A 69 34.20 -20.26 13.28
CA SER A 69 34.28 -19.44 14.51
C SER A 69 33.63 -20.14 15.70
N ALA A 70 32.51 -20.81 15.45
CA ALA A 70 31.79 -21.62 16.43
C ALA A 70 32.66 -22.82 16.86
N ASP A 71 33.22 -23.58 15.91
CA ASP A 71 34.12 -24.71 16.18
C ASP A 71 35.35 -24.27 17.00
N ASP A 72 35.98 -23.14 16.65
CA ASP A 72 37.11 -22.58 17.40
C ASP A 72 36.73 -22.15 18.83
N ALA A 73 35.46 -21.84 19.08
CA ALA A 73 34.91 -21.54 20.40
C ALA A 73 34.44 -22.80 21.16
N GLY A 74 34.39 -23.96 20.50
CA GLY A 74 33.93 -25.23 21.03
C GLY A 74 32.42 -25.46 20.89
N ILE A 75 31.75 -24.74 19.98
CA ILE A 75 30.36 -24.94 19.58
C ILE A 75 30.39 -25.68 18.24
N GLU A 76 29.80 -26.87 18.15
CA GLU A 76 29.53 -27.51 16.87
C GLU A 76 28.36 -26.78 16.21
N MET A 77 28.52 -26.39 14.94
CA MET A 77 27.53 -25.63 14.20
C MET A 77 27.58 -26.01 12.72
N LEU A 78 26.43 -26.38 12.19
CA LEU A 78 26.18 -26.61 10.77
C LEU A 78 25.02 -25.73 10.35
N ILE A 79 25.20 -24.96 9.29
CA ILE A 79 24.17 -24.12 8.66
C ILE A 79 24.02 -24.63 7.24
N LEU A 80 22.78 -24.87 6.82
CA LEU A 80 22.39 -25.31 5.50
C LEU A 80 21.18 -24.50 5.05
N GLU A 81 21.07 -24.22 3.77
CA GLU A 81 19.88 -23.65 3.14
C GLU A 81 19.77 -24.14 1.70
N GLU A 82 18.66 -23.87 1.05
CA GLU A 82 18.44 -24.12 -0.38
C GLU A 82 17.33 -23.17 -0.84
N ILE A 83 17.53 -22.47 -1.95
CA ILE A 83 16.51 -21.59 -2.56
C ILE A 83 16.33 -21.92 -4.04
N THR A 84 15.08 -22.11 -4.45
CA THR A 84 14.73 -22.32 -5.86
C THR A 84 13.45 -21.61 -6.22
N GLY A 85 13.32 -21.23 -7.49
CA GLY A 85 12.09 -20.68 -8.01
C GLY A 85 12.32 -19.71 -9.15
N THR A 86 11.24 -19.13 -9.64
CA THR A 86 11.29 -18.15 -10.74
C THR A 86 10.42 -16.93 -10.45
N SER A 87 10.83 -15.78 -10.98
CA SER A 87 10.01 -14.58 -11.08
C SER A 87 9.99 -14.11 -12.52
N SER A 88 8.84 -14.12 -13.18
CA SER A 88 8.66 -13.72 -14.56
C SER A 88 7.61 -12.61 -14.69
N MET A 89 7.85 -11.68 -15.59
CA MET A 89 6.93 -10.61 -15.98
C MET A 89 6.97 -10.44 -17.49
N VAL A 90 5.82 -10.51 -18.13
CA VAL A 90 5.66 -10.24 -19.56
C VAL A 90 4.58 -9.19 -19.77
N ILE A 91 4.86 -8.25 -20.67
CA ILE A 91 3.88 -7.28 -21.19
C ILE A 91 3.73 -7.57 -22.68
N ASP A 92 2.50 -7.82 -23.14
CA ASP A 92 2.16 -7.98 -24.55
C ASP A 92 1.16 -6.90 -24.99
N GLN A 93 1.42 -6.27 -26.13
CA GLN A 93 0.62 -5.19 -26.68
C GLN A 93 0.19 -5.51 -28.12
N TYR A 94 -1.10 -5.43 -28.39
CA TYR A 94 -1.65 -5.74 -29.71
C TYR A 94 -3.00 -5.07 -30.00
N GLU A 95 -3.48 -5.13 -31.25
CA GLU A 95 -4.80 -4.61 -31.63
C GLU A 95 -5.86 -5.73 -31.76
N ASP A 96 -7.01 -5.61 -31.08
CA ASP A 96 -8.15 -6.57 -31.15
C ASP A 96 -9.34 -6.01 -31.96
N GLY A 97 -9.07 -5.72 -33.24
CA GLY A 97 -10.09 -5.30 -34.19
C GLY A 97 -10.76 -3.97 -33.84
N THR A 98 -11.92 -3.72 -34.46
CA THR A 98 -12.66 -2.45 -34.30
C THR A 98 -14.09 -2.64 -33.82
N MET A 99 -14.63 -1.61 -33.14
CA MET A 99 -16.02 -1.55 -32.72
C MET A 99 -16.60 -0.15 -32.88
N MET A 100 -17.93 -0.06 -32.82
CA MET A 100 -18.65 1.22 -32.84
C MET A 100 -18.98 1.62 -31.40
N LEU A 101 -18.42 2.73 -30.93
CA LEU A 101 -18.70 3.34 -29.63
C LEU A 101 -19.69 4.51 -29.82
N ASN A 102 -20.46 4.86 -28.78
CA ASN A 102 -21.30 6.07 -28.78
C ASN A 102 -20.82 6.95 -27.62
N PRO A 103 -19.98 7.96 -27.90
CA PRO A 103 -19.41 8.78 -26.85
C PRO A 103 -20.49 9.57 -26.10
N PRO A 104 -20.25 9.93 -24.82
CA PRO A 104 -21.19 10.68 -23.99
C PRO A 104 -21.50 12.08 -24.53
N ASP A 105 -20.53 12.71 -25.22
CA ASP A 105 -20.57 14.05 -25.82
C ASP A 105 -21.70 14.28 -26.86
N GLY A 106 -22.38 13.21 -27.29
CA GLY A 106 -23.48 13.27 -28.24
C GLY A 106 -23.07 13.50 -29.70
N THR A 107 -21.78 13.36 -30.05
CA THR A 107 -21.25 13.48 -31.42
C THR A 107 -21.70 12.36 -32.36
N GLY A 108 -22.24 11.27 -31.81
CA GLY A 108 -22.77 10.13 -32.54
C GLY A 108 -21.77 8.96 -32.56
N SER A 109 -22.12 7.87 -33.26
CA SER A 109 -21.30 6.67 -33.19
C SER A 109 -19.96 6.82 -33.90
N VAL A 110 -18.86 6.55 -33.19
CA VAL A 110 -17.47 6.59 -33.66
C VAL A 110 -16.93 5.16 -33.80
N GLU A 111 -16.14 4.89 -34.84
CA GLU A 111 -15.43 3.62 -35.00
C GLU A 111 -14.09 3.71 -34.27
N VAL A 112 -13.86 2.81 -33.31
CA VAL A 112 -12.64 2.74 -32.49
C VAL A 112 -11.96 1.39 -32.68
N THR A 113 -10.64 1.38 -32.67
CA THR A 113 -9.76 0.21 -32.56
C THR A 113 -9.53 -0.08 -31.08
N LYS A 114 -9.50 -1.36 -30.73
CA LYS A 114 -9.12 -1.80 -29.38
C LYS A 114 -7.62 -2.01 -29.31
N HIS A 115 -6.93 -1.22 -28.50
CA HIS A 115 -5.53 -1.43 -28.17
C HIS A 115 -5.47 -2.20 -26.86
N VAL A 116 -4.97 -3.43 -26.91
CA VAL A 116 -4.88 -4.34 -25.79
C VAL A 116 -3.48 -4.30 -25.19
N THR A 117 -3.39 -4.32 -23.87
CA THR A 117 -2.15 -4.57 -23.13
C THR A 117 -2.41 -5.65 -22.10
N GLU A 118 -1.70 -6.77 -22.22
CA GLU A 118 -1.71 -7.88 -21.27
C GLU A 118 -0.47 -7.77 -20.39
N LEU A 119 -0.66 -7.92 -19.08
CA LEU A 119 0.40 -8.05 -18.10
C LEU A 119 0.25 -9.40 -17.41
N THR A 120 1.25 -10.26 -17.59
CA THR A 120 1.36 -11.56 -16.93
C THR A 120 2.56 -11.54 -16.01
N LEU A 121 2.30 -11.65 -14.70
CA LEU A 121 3.31 -11.80 -13.67
C LEU A 121 3.16 -13.16 -13.02
N ARG A 122 4.26 -13.88 -12.90
CA ARG A 122 4.36 -15.18 -12.23
C ARG A 122 5.54 -15.16 -11.28
N HIS A 123 5.32 -15.61 -10.07
CA HIS A 123 6.35 -15.73 -9.06
C HIS A 123 6.07 -16.99 -8.25
N GLY A 124 7.07 -17.86 -8.19
CA GLY A 124 7.09 -19.03 -7.31
C GLY A 124 8.46 -19.16 -6.70
N ALA A 125 8.55 -19.28 -5.38
CA ALA A 125 9.81 -19.52 -4.68
C ALA A 125 9.60 -20.47 -3.52
N LEU A 126 10.59 -21.34 -3.34
CA LEU A 126 10.74 -22.26 -2.22
C LEU A 126 12.11 -22.02 -1.58
N MET A 127 12.12 -21.89 -0.27
CA MET A 127 13.32 -21.74 0.53
C MET A 127 13.25 -22.69 1.72
N ASP A 128 14.31 -23.46 1.93
CA ASP A 128 14.50 -24.30 3.11
C ASP A 128 15.81 -23.95 3.80
N MET A 129 15.82 -24.04 5.13
CA MET A 129 17.01 -23.79 5.95
C MET A 129 17.06 -24.69 7.18
N ALA A 130 18.28 -25.05 7.58
CA ALA A 130 18.55 -25.73 8.83
C ALA A 130 19.81 -25.18 9.51
N MET A 131 19.74 -25.03 10.82
CA MET A 131 20.86 -24.76 11.70
C MET A 131 20.90 -25.83 12.78
N ILE A 132 21.96 -26.63 12.78
CA ILE A 132 22.22 -27.65 13.78
C ILE A 132 23.36 -27.14 14.66
N SER A 133 23.16 -27.10 15.97
CA SER A 133 24.18 -26.66 16.90
C SER A 133 24.22 -27.47 18.17
N GLU A 134 25.43 -27.84 18.59
CA GLU A 134 25.71 -28.54 19.83
C GLU A 134 26.79 -27.81 20.63
N TRP A 135 26.56 -27.68 21.93
CA TRP A 135 27.58 -27.27 22.88
C TRP A 135 27.26 -27.82 24.26
N SER A 136 28.28 -28.26 24.99
CA SER A 136 28.12 -28.65 26.39
C SER A 136 29.35 -28.36 27.22
N ASP A 137 29.13 -28.19 28.52
CA ASP A 137 30.17 -28.25 29.53
C ASP A 137 29.70 -29.07 30.76
N ALA A 138 30.48 -29.05 31.84
CA ALA A 138 30.17 -29.84 33.03
C ALA A 138 28.89 -29.37 33.79
N ARG A 139 28.23 -28.29 33.37
CA ARG A 139 27.10 -27.64 34.05
C ARG A 139 25.86 -27.58 33.18
N ALA A 140 26.01 -27.26 31.90
CA ALA A 140 24.90 -27.14 30.96
C ALA A 140 25.33 -27.41 29.52
N GLY A 141 24.34 -27.66 28.67
CA GLY A 141 24.53 -27.87 27.25
C GLY A 141 23.23 -27.72 26.46
N TRP A 142 23.36 -27.66 25.15
CA TRP A 142 22.27 -27.76 24.18
C TRP A 142 22.70 -28.63 23.00
N ASP A 143 21.72 -29.32 22.44
CA ASP A 143 21.77 -29.97 21.14
C ASP A 143 20.46 -29.55 20.46
N LEU A 144 20.55 -28.69 19.46
CA LEU A 144 19.41 -28.03 18.85
C LEU A 144 19.50 -28.14 17.33
N THR A 145 18.38 -28.52 16.73
CA THR A 145 18.12 -28.43 15.31
C THR A 145 17.02 -27.40 15.10
N ILE A 146 17.38 -26.30 14.45
CA ILE A 146 16.47 -25.25 14.04
C ILE A 146 16.24 -25.46 12.55
N SER A 147 15.00 -25.66 12.14
CA SER A 147 14.61 -25.72 10.73
C SER A 147 13.65 -24.58 10.43
N GLY A 148 13.62 -24.14 9.19
CA GLY A 148 12.63 -23.19 8.73
C GLY A 148 12.59 -23.19 7.22
N GLY A 149 11.53 -22.61 6.69
CA GLY A 149 11.39 -22.48 5.26
C GLY A 149 10.19 -21.63 4.91
N SER A 150 10.07 -21.31 3.64
CA SER A 150 8.95 -20.55 3.11
C SER A 150 8.62 -20.97 1.69
N GLU A 151 7.33 -21.00 1.40
CA GLU A 151 6.80 -21.16 0.05
C GLU A 151 6.01 -19.90 -0.31
N GLY A 152 6.24 -19.37 -1.51
CA GLY A 152 5.62 -18.13 -1.94
C GLY A 152 5.17 -18.20 -3.39
N ILE A 153 3.91 -17.85 -3.64
CA ILE A 153 3.33 -17.68 -4.96
C ILE A 153 2.78 -16.27 -5.10
N VAL A 154 3.05 -15.62 -6.23
CA VAL A 154 2.34 -14.40 -6.66
C VAL A 154 2.06 -14.50 -8.16
N ASN A 155 0.78 -14.56 -8.52
CA ASN A 155 0.31 -14.55 -9.89
C ASN A 155 -0.59 -13.34 -10.11
N ILE A 156 -0.33 -12.58 -11.16
CA ILE A 156 -1.17 -11.45 -11.58
C ILE A 156 -1.38 -11.54 -13.08
N ASP A 157 -2.63 -11.44 -13.50
CA ASP A 157 -3.02 -11.27 -14.89
C ASP A 157 -3.88 -10.02 -15.00
N ALA A 158 -3.47 -9.06 -15.83
CA ALA A 158 -4.26 -7.87 -16.13
C ALA A 158 -4.42 -7.72 -17.64
N TYR A 159 -5.66 -7.70 -18.09
CA TYR A 159 -6.07 -7.50 -19.47
C TYR A 159 -6.67 -6.10 -19.59
N TYR A 160 -5.93 -5.19 -20.21
CA TYR A 160 -6.31 -3.78 -20.38
C TYR A 160 -6.70 -3.50 -21.83
N VAL A 161 -7.78 -2.75 -22.04
CA VAL A 161 -8.24 -2.33 -23.37
C VAL A 161 -8.45 -0.83 -23.40
N GLU A 162 -7.79 -0.17 -24.33
CA GLU A 162 -7.98 1.25 -24.62
C GLU A 162 -8.69 1.44 -25.97
N TYR A 163 -9.72 2.29 -25.99
CA TYR A 163 -10.54 2.53 -27.17
C TYR A 163 -10.07 3.78 -27.92
N ARG A 164 -9.33 3.60 -29.02
CA ARG A 164 -8.79 4.71 -29.82
C ARG A 164 -9.43 4.80 -31.20
N ASP A 165 -9.69 6.01 -31.69
CA ASP A 165 -10.10 6.19 -33.08
C ASP A 165 -8.91 6.23 -34.07
N VAL A 166 -9.22 6.45 -35.35
CA VAL A 166 -8.21 6.53 -36.42
C VAL A 166 -7.27 7.73 -36.30
N ASP A 167 -7.68 8.77 -35.58
CA ASP A 167 -6.86 9.96 -35.32
C ASP A 167 -6.05 9.78 -34.01
N GLY A 168 -6.27 8.69 -33.27
CA GLY A 168 -5.59 8.31 -32.04
C GLY A 168 -6.24 8.86 -30.77
N LEU A 169 -7.46 9.39 -30.84
CA LEU A 169 -8.16 9.95 -29.68
C LEU A 169 -8.71 8.84 -28.80
N ILE A 170 -8.55 8.95 -27.49
CA ILE A 170 -9.00 7.93 -26.52
C ILE A 170 -10.40 8.27 -26.03
N TYR A 171 -11.30 7.29 -25.99
CA TYR A 171 -12.69 7.46 -25.54
C TYR A 171 -12.99 6.85 -24.16
N GLY A 172 -12.05 6.07 -23.64
CA GLY A 172 -12.21 5.29 -22.42
C GLY A 172 -11.31 4.06 -22.45
N HIS A 173 -11.31 3.35 -21.34
CA HIS A 173 -10.53 2.14 -21.18
C HIS A 173 -11.14 1.19 -20.14
N ASP A 174 -10.90 -0.10 -20.33
CA ASP A 174 -11.37 -1.18 -19.48
C ASP A 174 -10.19 -1.98 -18.95
N VAL A 175 -10.33 -2.55 -17.76
CA VAL A 175 -9.39 -3.52 -17.20
C VAL A 175 -10.15 -4.72 -16.62
N ASP A 176 -9.69 -5.92 -16.97
CA ASP A 176 -10.06 -7.18 -16.34
C ASP A 176 -8.80 -7.72 -15.65
N MET A 177 -8.85 -7.99 -14.35
CA MET A 177 -7.71 -8.51 -13.60
C MET A 177 -8.04 -9.71 -12.72
N SER A 178 -7.03 -10.54 -12.53
CA SER A 178 -7.02 -11.55 -11.48
C SER A 178 -5.67 -11.58 -10.78
N MET A 179 -5.68 -11.97 -9.51
CA MET A 179 -4.47 -12.12 -8.69
C MET A 179 -4.65 -13.32 -7.77
N ALA A 180 -3.58 -14.07 -7.56
CA ALA A 180 -3.51 -15.08 -6.51
C ALA A 180 -2.16 -14.96 -5.80
N THR A 181 -2.22 -14.90 -4.48
CA THR A 181 -1.03 -14.93 -3.62
C THR A 181 -1.22 -15.94 -2.52
N GLU A 182 -0.21 -16.76 -2.33
CA GLU A 182 -0.12 -17.74 -1.26
C GLU A 182 1.27 -17.63 -0.67
N GLN A 183 1.36 -17.48 0.65
CA GLN A 183 2.62 -17.40 1.37
C GLN A 183 2.52 -18.29 2.59
N SER A 184 3.43 -19.25 2.70
CA SER A 184 3.59 -20.12 3.87
C SER A 184 4.99 -19.96 4.43
N VAL A 185 5.10 -20.00 5.75
CA VAL A 185 6.37 -19.99 6.49
C VAL A 185 6.27 -21.02 7.58
N PHE A 186 7.27 -21.89 7.69
CA PHE A 186 7.37 -22.82 8.80
C PHE A 186 8.67 -22.61 9.58
N PHE A 187 8.63 -23.00 10.84
CA PHE A 187 9.76 -22.98 11.76
C PHE A 187 9.68 -24.19 12.69
N GLY A 188 10.77 -24.93 12.78
CA GLY A 188 10.95 -26.03 13.72
C GLY A 188 12.11 -25.74 14.68
N LEU A 189 11.93 -26.05 15.96
CA LEU A 189 13.00 -26.12 16.96
C LEU A 189 12.90 -27.47 17.67
N GLN A 190 13.83 -28.36 17.36
CA GLN A 190 13.89 -29.71 17.90
C GLN A 190 15.22 -29.95 18.61
N GLY A 191 15.22 -30.81 19.62
CA GLY A 191 16.44 -31.21 20.34
C GLY A 191 16.25 -31.17 21.85
N HIS A 192 17.27 -30.75 22.59
CA HIS A 192 17.17 -30.63 24.04
C HIS A 192 18.13 -29.61 24.66
N LEU A 193 17.75 -29.14 25.84
CA LEU A 193 18.64 -28.45 26.79
C LEU A 193 19.02 -29.42 27.89
N GLU A 194 20.26 -29.35 28.37
CA GLU A 194 20.72 -30.18 29.48
C GLU A 194 21.42 -29.37 30.58
N ALA A 195 21.36 -29.91 31.80
CA ALA A 195 22.12 -29.44 32.95
C ALA A 195 22.58 -30.61 33.82
N GLU A 196 23.47 -30.30 34.75
CA GLU A 196 24.02 -31.26 35.72
C GLU A 196 24.72 -32.46 35.04
N ASP A 197 25.49 -32.22 33.97
CA ASP A 197 26.24 -33.26 33.24
C ASP A 197 25.30 -34.30 32.59
N GLY A 198 24.18 -33.83 32.02
CA GLY A 198 23.16 -34.65 31.35
C GLY A 198 22.19 -35.38 32.29
N GLU A 199 22.20 -35.07 33.60
CA GLU A 199 21.23 -35.65 34.55
C GLU A 199 19.83 -35.01 34.44
N SER A 200 19.78 -33.72 34.05
CA SER A 200 18.57 -32.94 33.87
C SER A 200 18.45 -32.57 32.38
N VAL A 201 17.53 -33.20 31.65
CA VAL A 201 17.36 -33.03 30.20
C VAL A 201 15.94 -32.54 29.90
N MET A 202 15.83 -31.40 29.23
CA MET A 202 14.58 -30.81 28.76
C MET A 202 14.48 -30.96 27.25
N PRO A 203 13.61 -31.84 26.74
CA PRO A 203 13.38 -31.97 25.31
C PRO A 203 12.63 -30.75 24.77
N LEU A 204 12.91 -30.39 23.53
CA LEU A 204 12.26 -29.36 22.74
C LEU A 204 11.81 -29.99 21.41
N ASP A 205 10.57 -29.73 21.03
CA ASP A 205 9.98 -30.17 19.76
C ASP A 205 8.90 -29.16 19.36
N ILE A 206 9.31 -27.91 19.14
CA ILE A 206 8.42 -26.80 18.84
C ILE A 206 8.28 -26.70 17.33
N SER A 207 7.05 -26.75 16.82
CA SER A 207 6.75 -26.52 15.41
C SER A 207 5.79 -25.35 15.29
N MET A 208 6.08 -24.45 14.36
CA MET A 208 5.27 -23.29 14.04
C MET A 208 5.07 -23.20 12.53
N GLU A 209 3.84 -23.03 12.08
CA GLU A 209 3.49 -22.82 10.67
C GLU A 209 2.56 -21.62 10.58
N MET A 210 2.79 -20.77 9.59
CA MET A 210 1.96 -19.61 9.29
C MET A 210 1.73 -19.53 7.81
N GLY A 211 0.49 -19.32 7.42
CA GLY A 211 0.08 -19.18 6.02
C GLY A 211 -0.87 -18.02 5.88
N VAL A 212 -0.69 -17.24 4.81
CA VAL A 212 -1.62 -16.19 4.40
C VAL A 212 -1.88 -16.32 2.91
N ASP A 213 -3.14 -16.32 2.55
CA ASP A 213 -3.59 -16.32 1.16
C ASP A 213 -4.49 -15.12 0.88
N TYR A 214 -4.30 -14.51 -0.28
CA TYR A 214 -5.16 -13.46 -0.80
C TYR A 214 -5.30 -13.62 -2.31
N ALA A 215 -6.53 -13.63 -2.80
CA ALA A 215 -6.80 -13.76 -4.22
C ALA A 215 -7.88 -12.78 -4.67
N ILE A 216 -7.62 -12.09 -5.78
CA ILE A 216 -8.63 -11.41 -6.58
C ILE A 216 -9.06 -12.42 -7.66
N THR A 217 -10.14 -13.15 -7.38
CA THR A 217 -10.66 -14.17 -8.29
C THR A 217 -11.16 -13.59 -9.61
N ASN A 218 -11.68 -12.36 -9.58
CA ASN A 218 -12.06 -11.58 -10.73
C ASN A 218 -12.30 -10.13 -10.28
N ALA A 219 -11.70 -9.17 -10.96
CA ALA A 219 -12.07 -7.77 -10.83
C ALA A 219 -12.12 -7.11 -12.21
N GLN A 220 -13.11 -6.27 -12.43
CA GLN A 220 -13.35 -5.60 -13.70
C GLN A 220 -13.63 -4.13 -13.43
N SER A 221 -13.11 -3.22 -14.24
CA SER A 221 -13.44 -1.81 -14.18
C SER A 221 -13.47 -1.18 -15.58
N GLU A 222 -14.41 -0.26 -15.79
CA GLU A 222 -14.64 0.49 -17.02
C GLU A 222 -14.60 1.98 -16.70
N VAL A 223 -13.78 2.73 -17.46
CA VAL A 223 -13.67 4.19 -17.40
C VAL A 223 -14.08 4.76 -18.75
N VAL A 224 -15.07 5.64 -18.74
CA VAL A 224 -15.56 6.34 -19.94
C VAL A 224 -15.22 7.81 -19.82
N TYR A 225 -14.58 8.38 -20.84
CA TYR A 225 -14.17 9.78 -20.82
C TYR A 225 -15.34 10.67 -21.25
N SER A 226 -15.45 11.86 -20.66
CA SER A 226 -16.46 12.85 -21.01
C SER A 226 -16.31 13.35 -22.44
N GLU A 227 -15.07 13.61 -22.85
CA GLU A 227 -14.66 13.97 -24.20
C GLU A 227 -13.47 13.11 -24.64
N ALA A 228 -13.18 13.09 -25.95
CA ALA A 228 -12.10 12.28 -26.47
C ALA A 228 -10.74 12.90 -26.13
N SER A 229 -9.87 12.13 -25.46
CA SER A 229 -8.56 12.61 -25.00
C SER A 229 -7.59 12.81 -26.16
N THR A 230 -6.76 13.85 -26.02
CA THR A 230 -5.69 14.18 -26.97
C THR A 230 -4.30 13.66 -26.57
N LEU A 231 -4.25 12.75 -25.59
CA LEU A 231 -3.02 12.23 -24.98
C LEU A 231 -1.98 11.71 -26.00
N TYR A 232 -2.37 10.80 -26.90
CA TYR A 232 -1.42 10.24 -27.87
C TYR A 232 -0.96 11.26 -28.92
N GLN A 233 -1.77 12.27 -29.23
CA GLN A 233 -1.36 13.35 -30.15
C GLN A 233 -0.24 14.17 -29.51
N ALA A 234 -0.35 14.48 -28.22
CA ALA A 234 0.70 15.15 -27.48
C ALA A 234 1.95 14.28 -27.33
N MET A 235 1.81 13.00 -26.96
CA MET A 235 2.95 12.07 -26.91
C MET A 235 3.70 12.01 -28.25
N SER A 236 2.97 11.99 -29.37
CA SER A 236 3.57 11.98 -30.71
C SER A 236 4.25 13.28 -31.12
N ALA A 237 3.98 14.37 -30.40
CA ALA A 237 4.56 15.69 -30.63
C ALA A 237 5.82 15.93 -29.79
N LEU A 238 6.12 15.07 -28.82
CA LEU A 238 7.30 15.20 -27.96
C LEU A 238 8.59 15.04 -28.77
N GLU A 239 9.52 15.96 -28.55
CA GLU A 239 10.91 15.87 -28.96
C GLU A 239 11.79 15.50 -27.75
N GLY A 240 13.01 15.01 -28.00
CA GLY A 240 13.92 14.69 -26.90
C GLY A 240 14.26 15.95 -26.09
N GLY A 241 14.13 15.85 -24.77
CA GLY A 241 14.23 16.94 -23.80
C GLY A 241 12.88 17.52 -23.38
N ASP A 242 11.77 17.07 -23.97
CA ASP A 242 10.43 17.52 -23.61
C ASP A 242 9.80 16.64 -22.51
N ASP A 243 8.92 17.26 -21.74
CA ASP A 243 8.10 16.63 -20.71
C ASP A 243 6.62 16.64 -21.11
N LEU A 244 5.89 15.64 -20.66
CA LEU A 244 4.43 15.55 -20.77
C LEU A 244 3.84 15.27 -19.40
N TYR A 245 2.78 15.99 -19.06
CA TYR A 245 1.95 15.72 -17.90
C TYR A 245 0.53 15.39 -18.34
N TRP A 246 -0.03 14.32 -17.78
CA TRP A 246 -1.40 13.89 -18.05
C TRP A 246 -2.12 13.65 -16.74
N SER A 247 -3.28 14.26 -16.61
CA SER A 247 -4.21 14.01 -15.53
C SER A 247 -5.60 13.72 -16.05
N ILE A 248 -6.35 12.92 -15.31
CA ILE A 248 -7.75 12.63 -15.57
C ILE A 248 -8.53 12.60 -14.26
N GLY A 249 -9.73 13.18 -14.24
CA GLY A 249 -10.60 13.20 -13.04
C GLY A 249 -11.43 14.48 -12.95
N GLU A 250 -12.03 14.74 -11.78
CA GLU A 250 -12.62 16.05 -11.51
C GLU A 250 -11.47 17.05 -11.29
N SER A 251 -11.38 18.09 -12.13
CA SER A 251 -10.40 19.14 -11.89
C SER A 251 -10.74 19.84 -10.57
N ASP A 252 -9.82 19.82 -9.59
CA ASP A 252 -9.79 20.90 -8.60
C ASP A 252 -9.61 22.18 -9.43
N ASP A 253 -10.67 22.98 -9.57
CA ASP A 253 -10.70 24.21 -10.34
C ASP A 253 -9.66 25.22 -9.78
N ASP A 254 -8.37 25.06 -10.11
CA ASP A 254 -7.33 26.08 -9.94
C ASP A 254 -7.42 27.12 -11.09
N TYR A 255 -8.64 27.47 -11.49
CA TYR A 255 -8.89 28.61 -12.36
C TYR A 255 -8.59 29.88 -11.57
N VAL A 256 -7.48 30.55 -11.91
CA VAL A 256 -7.20 31.91 -11.45
C VAL A 256 -8.33 32.82 -11.94
N TYR A 257 -9.10 33.37 -11.00
CA TYR A 257 -10.20 34.28 -11.22
C TYR A 257 -9.68 35.71 -11.44
N TRP A 258 -9.88 36.21 -12.67
CA TRP A 258 -9.49 37.57 -13.05
C TRP A 258 -10.67 38.55 -13.00
N TYR A 259 -10.44 39.72 -12.44
CA TYR A 259 -11.32 40.89 -12.48
C TYR A 259 -10.88 41.81 -13.62
N GLU A 260 -11.72 41.93 -14.64
CA GLU A 260 -11.53 42.85 -15.77
C GLU A 260 -12.03 44.24 -15.40
N LEU A 261 -11.15 45.23 -15.45
CA LEU A 261 -11.40 46.62 -15.06
C LEU A 261 -11.04 47.56 -16.22
N ASP A 262 -12.00 48.35 -16.69
CA ASP A 262 -11.82 49.29 -17.80
C ASP A 262 -10.91 50.47 -17.40
N GLU A 263 -9.88 50.82 -18.20
CA GLU A 263 -8.99 51.95 -17.90
C GLU A 263 -9.68 53.30 -17.99
N ASP A 264 -10.79 53.40 -18.73
CA ASP A 264 -11.56 54.64 -18.86
C ASP A 264 -12.13 55.06 -17.49
N ASP A 265 -12.41 54.08 -16.61
CA ASP A 265 -13.01 54.28 -15.30
C ASP A 265 -12.09 53.82 -14.13
N THR A 266 -11.02 53.05 -14.37
CA THR A 266 -10.16 52.49 -13.31
C THR A 266 -8.67 52.74 -13.55
N ASN A 267 -7.95 53.18 -12.50
CA ASN A 267 -6.50 53.31 -12.52
C ASN A 267 -5.85 52.52 -11.37
N CYS A 268 -5.04 51.51 -11.72
CA CYS A 268 -4.31 50.68 -10.75
C CYS A 268 -2.83 51.06 -10.68
N GLU A 269 -2.33 51.33 -9.47
CA GLU A 269 -0.91 51.64 -9.22
C GLU A 269 -0.31 50.73 -8.14
N TRP A 270 0.91 50.24 -8.36
CA TRP A 270 1.62 49.42 -7.36
C TRP A 270 2.08 50.24 -6.16
N TYR A 271 1.66 49.83 -4.95
CA TYR A 271 1.98 50.49 -3.70
C TYR A 271 3.06 49.74 -2.89
N TYR A 272 4.33 50.11 -3.13
CA TYR A 272 5.53 49.49 -2.55
C TYR A 272 5.57 49.33 -1.02
N SER A 273 4.79 50.09 -0.25
CA SER A 273 4.83 49.98 1.23
C SER A 273 3.94 48.86 1.78
N TYR A 274 3.00 48.38 0.98
CA TYR A 274 2.06 47.29 1.33
C TYR A 274 2.17 46.09 0.39
N GLY A 275 2.87 46.22 -0.75
CA GLY A 275 3.13 45.10 -1.64
C GLY A 275 1.90 44.65 -2.43
N GLU A 276 1.08 45.60 -2.87
CA GLU A 276 -0.19 45.35 -3.56
C GLU A 276 -0.47 46.45 -4.60
N TYR A 277 -1.35 46.16 -5.57
CA TYR A 277 -1.93 47.14 -6.49
C TYR A 277 -3.10 47.86 -5.83
N GLU A 278 -3.07 49.19 -5.84
CA GLU A 278 -4.17 50.06 -5.42
C GLU A 278 -4.92 50.53 -6.67
N CYS A 279 -6.11 50.01 -6.89
CA CYS A 279 -7.01 50.32 -8.00
C CYS A 279 -8.07 51.33 -7.59
N HIS A 280 -8.02 52.51 -8.21
CA HIS A 280 -9.02 53.56 -8.05
C HIS A 280 -10.04 53.48 -9.18
N THR A 281 -11.28 53.14 -8.86
CA THR A 281 -12.38 53.03 -9.83
C THR A 281 -13.38 54.16 -9.64
N ILE A 282 -13.82 54.76 -10.75
CA ILE A 282 -14.81 55.84 -10.82
C ILE A 282 -16.00 55.32 -11.63
N GLU A 283 -17.08 54.92 -10.97
CA GLU A 283 -18.29 54.47 -11.69
C GLU A 283 -19.12 55.66 -12.18
N THR A 284 -19.04 56.05 -13.45
CA THR A 284 -19.82 57.19 -13.97
C THR A 284 -21.30 56.86 -14.24
N VAL A 285 -22.24 57.60 -13.64
CA VAL A 285 -23.70 57.41 -13.88
C VAL A 285 -24.28 58.52 -14.78
N ASN A 286 -24.91 58.15 -15.91
CA ASN A 286 -25.46 59.11 -16.88
C ASN A 286 -26.51 60.08 -16.28
N ALA A 287 -26.36 61.39 -16.49
CA ALA A 287 -27.30 62.42 -16.01
C ALA A 287 -28.28 62.92 -17.10
N ASP A 288 -29.58 62.93 -16.80
CA ASP A 288 -30.67 63.39 -17.66
C ASP A 288 -30.95 64.89 -17.48
N TRP A 289 -30.70 65.67 -18.53
CA TRP A 289 -30.88 67.13 -18.50
C TRP A 289 -32.22 67.58 -19.09
N THR A 290 -32.90 68.47 -18.37
CA THR A 290 -34.12 69.17 -18.80
C THR A 290 -33.82 70.63 -19.13
N VAL A 291 -34.14 71.04 -20.36
CA VAL A 291 -33.96 72.43 -20.81
C VAL A 291 -35.23 73.25 -20.63
N LEU A 292 -35.11 74.37 -19.91
CA LEU A 292 -36.15 75.36 -19.63
C LEU A 292 -35.88 76.65 -20.42
N THR A 293 -36.56 76.81 -21.56
CA THR A 293 -36.36 77.97 -22.46
C THR A 293 -37.29 79.17 -22.17
N ASP A 294 -38.22 79.01 -21.24
CA ASP A 294 -39.20 80.03 -20.86
C ASP A 294 -39.21 80.34 -19.36
N ALA A 295 -38.19 79.87 -18.62
CA ALA A 295 -38.01 80.21 -17.21
C ALA A 295 -37.64 81.70 -17.06
N ASP A 296 -38.35 82.38 -16.15
CA ASP A 296 -38.09 83.76 -15.76
C ASP A 296 -36.82 83.87 -14.87
N SER A 297 -36.59 82.90 -13.98
CA SER A 297 -35.33 82.72 -13.23
C SER A 297 -35.21 81.31 -12.66
N CYS A 298 -33.97 80.86 -12.44
CA CYS A 298 -33.65 79.74 -11.55
C CYS A 298 -32.67 80.23 -10.49
N ASP A 299 -33.02 80.06 -9.21
CA ASP A 299 -32.24 80.55 -8.08
C ASP A 299 -31.99 79.43 -7.06
N TRP A 300 -30.75 79.31 -6.57
CA TRP A 300 -30.41 78.34 -5.53
C TRP A 300 -31.06 78.70 -4.18
N SER A 301 -31.83 77.77 -3.63
CA SER A 301 -32.50 77.87 -2.33
C SER A 301 -32.02 76.76 -1.41
N SER A 302 -30.96 77.04 -0.65
CA SER A 302 -30.41 76.29 0.50
C SER A 302 -30.01 74.82 0.29
N TYR A 303 -30.63 74.10 -0.64
CA TYR A 303 -30.45 72.69 -0.98
C TYR A 303 -30.93 72.40 -2.42
N GLU A 304 -31.79 73.20 -3.06
CA GLU A 304 -32.20 72.93 -4.46
C GLU A 304 -32.28 74.22 -5.28
N TRP A 305 -32.16 74.10 -6.61
CA TRP A 305 -32.45 75.19 -7.54
C TRP A 305 -33.95 75.30 -7.76
N GLU A 306 -34.52 76.47 -7.48
CA GLU A 306 -35.92 76.76 -7.74
C GLU A 306 -36.06 77.56 -9.04
N CYS A 307 -36.70 76.95 -10.03
CA CYS A 307 -36.95 77.55 -11.34
C CYS A 307 -38.40 78.00 -11.49
N TYR A 308 -38.59 79.24 -11.91
CA TYR A 308 -39.90 79.86 -12.11
C TYR A 308 -40.14 80.22 -13.57
N GLY A 309 -41.35 80.01 -14.08
CA GLY A 309 -41.77 80.44 -15.42
C GLY A 309 -43.29 80.67 -15.52
N PRO A 310 -43.83 80.95 -16.72
CA PRO A 310 -45.23 81.35 -16.92
C PRO A 310 -46.26 80.28 -16.51
N GLY A 311 -46.56 80.20 -15.21
CA GLY A 311 -47.54 79.27 -14.63
C GLY A 311 -46.94 78.00 -13.99
N TYR A 312 -45.62 77.93 -13.80
CA TYR A 312 -44.96 76.80 -13.14
C TYR A 312 -43.84 77.24 -12.18
N SER A 313 -43.55 76.37 -11.21
CA SER A 313 -42.37 76.39 -10.34
C SER A 313 -41.91 74.94 -10.21
N TYR A 314 -40.64 74.69 -10.53
CA TYR A 314 -40.00 73.38 -10.45
C TYR A 314 -38.72 73.48 -9.64
N TRP A 315 -38.39 72.37 -8.97
CA TRP A 315 -37.17 72.22 -8.18
C TRP A 315 -36.26 71.27 -8.93
N PHE A 316 -34.95 71.51 -8.88
CA PHE A 316 -33.93 70.65 -9.47
C PHE A 316 -32.71 70.59 -8.54
N GLY A 317 -31.95 69.49 -8.61
CA GLY A 317 -30.71 69.35 -7.85
C GLY A 317 -29.65 70.33 -8.32
N TYR A 318 -29.55 70.55 -9.64
CA TYR A 318 -28.69 71.56 -10.24
C TYR A 318 -29.33 72.23 -11.45
N CYS A 319 -29.04 73.51 -11.65
CA CYS A 319 -29.42 74.28 -12.84
C CYS A 319 -28.29 75.23 -13.26
N GLU A 320 -28.01 75.26 -14.56
CA GLU A 320 -27.08 76.22 -15.16
C GLU A 320 -27.81 77.15 -16.14
N TYR A 321 -27.50 78.44 -16.06
CA TYR A 321 -28.00 79.44 -17.00
C TYR A 321 -27.11 79.50 -18.24
N TYR A 322 -27.73 79.55 -19.43
CA TYR A 322 -27.03 79.81 -20.68
C TYR A 322 -27.85 80.68 -21.64
N ASN A 323 -27.17 81.29 -22.62
CA ASN A 323 -27.80 82.25 -23.55
C ASN A 323 -27.53 81.88 -25.00
N ASN A 324 -28.40 81.02 -25.54
CA ASN A 324 -28.26 80.60 -26.92
C ASN A 324 -28.97 81.57 -27.87
N THR A 325 -28.20 82.34 -28.63
CA THR A 325 -28.70 83.27 -29.67
C THR A 325 -29.72 84.33 -29.20
N GLY A 326 -29.60 84.79 -27.95
CA GLY A 326 -30.39 85.92 -27.42
C GLY A 326 -31.71 85.52 -26.75
N GLN A 327 -31.88 84.24 -26.39
CA GLN A 327 -32.91 83.76 -25.48
C GLN A 327 -32.25 83.24 -24.20
N ASP A 328 -32.74 83.71 -23.05
CA ASP A 328 -32.33 83.25 -21.73
C ASP A 328 -32.93 81.85 -21.47
N ALA A 329 -32.10 80.84 -21.19
CA ALA A 329 -32.54 79.48 -20.91
C ALA A 329 -31.73 78.86 -19.75
N TYR A 330 -32.30 77.82 -19.12
CA TYR A 330 -31.64 77.05 -18.07
C TYR A 330 -31.64 75.57 -18.43
N ALA A 331 -30.51 74.88 -18.24
CA ALA A 331 -30.45 73.42 -18.27
C ALA A 331 -30.39 72.92 -16.82
N CYS A 332 -31.30 72.02 -16.46
CA CYS A 332 -31.45 71.55 -15.09
C CYS A 332 -31.59 70.03 -15.03
N THR A 333 -31.11 69.40 -13.98
CA THR A 333 -31.27 67.95 -13.77
C THR A 333 -31.61 67.62 -12.32
N TYR A 334 -32.29 66.49 -12.13
CA TYR A 334 -32.59 65.89 -10.84
C TYR A 334 -31.49 64.96 -10.33
N ASP A 335 -30.56 64.56 -11.21
CA ASP A 335 -29.65 63.45 -10.94
C ASP A 335 -28.44 63.86 -10.10
N PHE A 336 -28.16 65.17 -9.99
CA PHE A 336 -27.24 65.68 -8.97
C PHE A 336 -27.96 65.78 -7.62
N GLY A 337 -27.48 65.00 -6.64
CA GLY A 337 -28.00 64.97 -5.28
C GLY A 337 -27.62 66.20 -4.44
N ASN A 338 -28.12 66.21 -3.20
CA ASN A 338 -27.98 67.31 -2.23
C ASN A 338 -26.80 67.14 -1.25
N GLU A 339 -25.94 66.16 -1.51
CA GLU A 339 -24.92 65.69 -0.56
C GLU A 339 -23.58 66.41 -0.78
N TYR A 340 -22.79 66.55 0.29
CA TYR A 340 -21.57 67.36 0.33
C TYR A 340 -20.46 66.86 -0.62
N ASP A 341 -20.55 65.62 -1.10
CA ASP A 341 -19.49 64.97 -1.88
C ASP A 341 -19.49 65.43 -3.36
N TRP A 342 -20.53 66.13 -3.81
CA TRP A 342 -20.66 66.62 -5.19
C TRP A 342 -20.05 68.01 -5.45
N GLU A 343 -19.40 68.63 -4.44
CA GLU A 343 -18.96 70.04 -4.51
C GLU A 343 -17.84 70.32 -5.54
N TYR A 344 -17.07 69.30 -5.99
CA TYR A 344 -15.93 69.54 -6.89
C TYR A 344 -16.34 69.69 -8.37
N TYR A 345 -17.40 69.02 -8.81
CA TYR A 345 -17.78 69.00 -10.24
C TYR A 345 -18.55 70.24 -10.69
N LEU A 346 -19.22 70.97 -9.79
CA LEU A 346 -20.17 72.04 -10.15
C LEU A 346 -19.55 73.35 -10.66
N TYR A 347 -18.23 73.53 -10.54
CA TYR A 347 -17.55 74.79 -10.88
C TYR A 347 -17.07 74.88 -12.34
N ASP A 348 -16.95 73.76 -13.05
CA ASP A 348 -16.40 73.70 -14.42
C ASP A 348 -17.36 73.08 -15.47
N THR A 349 -18.63 72.78 -15.13
CA THR A 349 -19.63 72.28 -16.09
C THR A 349 -20.24 73.41 -16.92
N ASN A 350 -20.28 73.29 -18.25
CA ASN A 350 -21.07 74.18 -19.10
C ASN A 350 -21.91 73.46 -20.17
N TYR A 351 -23.23 73.65 -20.12
CA TYR A 351 -24.17 72.99 -21.03
C TYR A 351 -23.98 73.36 -22.51
N GLU A 352 -23.48 74.56 -22.83
CA GLU A 352 -23.33 75.02 -24.23
C GLU A 352 -22.04 74.57 -24.92
N ASP A 353 -20.95 74.33 -24.18
CA ASP A 353 -19.66 73.94 -24.76
C ASP A 353 -19.40 72.41 -24.71
N GLY A 354 -20.29 71.66 -24.07
CA GLY A 354 -20.24 70.20 -24.01
C GLY A 354 -19.28 69.65 -22.96
N THR A 355 -18.81 70.48 -22.03
CA THR A 355 -17.99 70.07 -20.87
C THR A 355 -18.82 69.54 -19.69
N ASN A 356 -20.11 69.26 -19.90
CA ASN A 356 -20.92 68.53 -18.94
C ASN A 356 -20.28 67.16 -18.66
N PRO A 357 -20.13 66.73 -17.40
CA PRO A 357 -19.83 65.34 -17.10
C PRO A 357 -20.98 64.51 -17.71
N PRO A 358 -20.71 63.56 -18.62
CA PRO A 358 -21.75 62.65 -19.07
C PRO A 358 -22.29 61.82 -17.90
N GLY A 359 -21.50 61.65 -16.82
CA GLY A 359 -21.97 61.15 -15.54
C GLY A 359 -21.19 61.68 -14.34
N VAL A 360 -21.71 61.40 -13.14
CA VAL A 360 -21.08 61.65 -11.85
C VAL A 360 -20.95 60.31 -11.14
N GLY A 361 -19.77 60.00 -10.59
CA GLY A 361 -19.48 58.68 -10.05
C GLY A 361 -19.07 58.68 -8.59
N GLU A 362 -19.36 57.56 -7.92
CA GLU A 362 -18.79 57.23 -6.62
C GLU A 362 -17.38 56.67 -6.82
N GLU A 363 -16.44 57.09 -5.96
CA GLU A 363 -15.06 56.62 -6.00
C GLU A 363 -14.89 55.39 -5.11
N TYR A 364 -14.33 54.31 -5.67
CA TYR A 364 -14.01 53.08 -4.97
C TYR A 364 -12.50 52.81 -5.03
N TRP A 365 -11.97 52.26 -3.94
CA TRP A 365 -10.58 51.82 -3.85
C TRP A 365 -10.57 50.31 -3.60
N TYR A 366 -10.03 49.57 -4.56
CA TYR A 366 -9.82 48.14 -4.47
C TYR A 366 -8.32 47.86 -4.36
N TYR A 367 -7.97 46.83 -3.61
CA TYR A 367 -6.58 46.43 -3.41
C TYR A 367 -6.46 45.00 -3.90
N TYR A 368 -5.52 44.74 -4.80
CA TYR A 368 -5.29 43.43 -5.39
C TYR A 368 -3.83 43.02 -5.20
N PRO A 369 -3.55 41.75 -4.88
CA PRO A 369 -2.20 41.20 -4.92
C PRO A 369 -1.49 41.42 -6.25
N TYR A 370 -2.22 41.25 -7.37
CA TYR A 370 -1.67 41.42 -8.72
C TYR A 370 -2.67 42.07 -9.68
N CYS A 371 -2.14 42.92 -10.57
CA CYS A 371 -2.85 43.50 -11.70
C CYS A 371 -1.92 43.65 -12.92
N GLU A 372 -2.47 43.41 -14.11
CA GLU A 372 -1.81 43.58 -15.40
C GLU A 372 -2.45 44.72 -16.19
N HIS A 373 -1.65 45.54 -16.88
CA HIS A 373 -2.14 46.64 -17.73
C HIS A 373 -1.78 46.39 -19.20
N TYR A 374 -2.77 46.41 -20.08
CA TYR A 374 -2.59 46.05 -21.49
C TYR A 374 -2.85 47.21 -22.48
N GLU A 375 -2.31 47.06 -23.70
CA GLU A 375 -2.24 48.11 -24.74
C GLU A 375 -3.62 48.55 -25.29
N TYR A 376 -4.70 47.80 -25.00
CA TYR A 376 -6.08 48.14 -25.36
C TYR A 376 -6.86 48.88 -24.27
N GLY A 377 -6.25 49.08 -23.11
CA GLY A 377 -6.77 49.95 -22.07
C GLY A 377 -7.64 49.28 -21.03
N GLU A 378 -7.22 48.11 -20.54
CA GLU A 378 -7.91 47.38 -19.47
C GLU A 378 -6.88 46.89 -18.45
N TYR A 379 -7.30 46.84 -17.19
CA TYR A 379 -6.56 46.23 -16.08
C TYR A 379 -7.19 44.87 -15.75
N HIS A 380 -6.37 43.84 -15.60
CA HIS A 380 -6.81 42.50 -15.15
C HIS A 380 -6.19 42.21 -13.80
N CYS A 381 -7.00 42.05 -12.76
CA CYS A 381 -6.53 41.88 -11.38
C CYS A 381 -7.04 40.59 -10.73
N THR A 382 -6.29 39.97 -9.81
CA THR A 382 -6.72 38.72 -9.13
C THR A 382 -6.32 38.70 -7.64
N TYR A 383 -7.04 37.91 -6.84
CA TYR A 383 -6.78 37.64 -5.43
C TYR A 383 -6.11 36.28 -5.17
N ASP A 384 -6.02 35.40 -6.18
CA ASP A 384 -5.77 33.97 -5.94
C ASP A 384 -4.31 33.64 -5.60
N PHE A 385 -3.39 34.58 -5.82
CA PHE A 385 -1.98 34.41 -5.50
C PHE A 385 -1.60 34.83 -4.06
N ASP A 386 -2.57 35.24 -3.23
CA ASP A 386 -2.39 35.73 -1.86
C ASP A 386 -1.31 36.86 -1.76
N TRP A 387 -0.92 37.29 -0.54
CA TRP A 387 0.05 38.39 -0.30
C TRP A 387 1.44 37.90 0.20
N ASP A 388 1.82 36.65 -0.08
CA ASP A 388 3.08 36.06 0.43
C ASP A 388 4.32 36.35 -0.47
N ASP A 389 5.52 36.18 0.08
CA ASP A 389 6.82 36.44 -0.56
C ASP A 389 7.16 35.44 -1.68
N ASP A 390 6.47 34.29 -1.76
CA ASP A 390 6.62 33.28 -2.83
C ASP A 390 6.03 33.73 -4.19
N TYR A 391 5.29 34.85 -4.20
CA TYR A 391 4.67 35.50 -5.36
C TYR A 391 5.65 35.96 -6.46
N GLN A 392 6.94 36.16 -6.15
CA GLN A 392 7.93 36.54 -7.17
C GLN A 392 8.15 35.45 -8.22
N ASN A 393 7.91 34.17 -7.89
CA ASN A 393 8.06 33.07 -8.85
C ASN A 393 6.84 32.93 -9.77
N SER A 394 5.63 33.25 -9.31
CA SER A 394 4.41 33.20 -10.12
C SER A 394 4.35 34.36 -11.14
N LEU A 395 4.83 35.55 -10.77
CA LEU A 395 4.87 36.74 -11.64
C LEU A 395 5.59 36.57 -12.98
N ASP A 396 6.59 35.69 -13.04
CA ASP A 396 7.36 35.50 -14.28
C ASP A 396 6.54 34.70 -15.32
N TRP A 397 5.56 33.89 -14.90
CA TRP A 397 4.86 32.91 -15.75
C TRP A 397 3.31 33.03 -15.76
N THR A 398 2.66 33.92 -15.02
CA THR A 398 1.19 34.11 -15.07
C THR A 398 0.79 35.40 -15.77
N HIS A 399 0.23 35.31 -16.99
CA HIS A 399 -0.39 36.44 -17.69
C HIS A 399 -1.79 36.08 -18.25
N TYR A 400 -2.71 37.04 -18.23
CA TYR A 400 -4.10 36.85 -18.68
C TYR A 400 -4.21 36.60 -20.20
N GLU A 401 -3.45 37.32 -21.04
CA GLU A 401 -3.60 37.25 -22.52
C GLU A 401 -2.77 36.17 -23.24
N ASP A 402 -1.73 35.62 -22.62
CA ASP A 402 -0.95 34.52 -23.21
C ASP A 402 -1.43 33.12 -22.78
N GLY A 403 -2.39 33.06 -21.85
CA GLY A 403 -3.00 31.82 -21.38
C GLY A 403 -2.12 31.03 -20.43
N THR A 404 -1.06 31.61 -19.86
CA THR A 404 -0.12 30.92 -18.96
C THR A 404 -0.53 30.98 -17.48
N SER A 405 -1.82 31.15 -17.19
CA SER A 405 -2.38 30.67 -15.90
C SER A 405 -1.95 29.19 -15.74
N PRO A 406 -1.61 28.68 -14.54
CA PRO A 406 -0.96 27.38 -14.38
C PRO A 406 -1.80 26.22 -14.93
N LEU A 407 -1.66 26.00 -16.23
CA LEU A 407 -1.70 24.78 -16.99
C LEU A 407 -0.55 24.99 -17.98
N GLY A 408 0.55 24.27 -17.74
CA GLY A 408 1.76 24.42 -18.53
C GLY A 408 1.53 24.07 -20.00
N ASP A 409 2.42 24.54 -20.87
CA ASP A 409 2.63 23.88 -22.15
C ASP A 409 2.98 22.39 -21.91
N GLY A 410 2.14 21.48 -22.41
CA GLY A 410 2.36 20.03 -22.27
C GLY A 410 1.55 19.33 -21.18
N GLU A 411 0.61 20.04 -20.52
CA GLU A 411 -0.35 19.45 -19.60
C GLU A 411 -1.66 19.08 -20.31
N ILE A 412 -2.13 17.85 -20.09
CA ILE A 412 -3.40 17.34 -20.62
C ILE A 412 -4.28 16.97 -19.45
N TRP A 413 -5.47 17.56 -19.41
CA TRP A 413 -6.51 17.24 -18.46
C TRP A 413 -7.70 16.63 -19.18
N ASP A 414 -8.05 15.40 -18.79
CA ASP A 414 -9.25 14.72 -19.25
C ASP A 414 -10.29 14.63 -18.11
N GLU A 415 -11.56 14.58 -18.48
CA GLU A 415 -12.66 14.40 -17.53
C GLU A 415 -13.27 13.00 -17.68
N VAL A 416 -13.77 12.46 -16.57
CA VAL A 416 -14.41 11.14 -16.50
C VAL A 416 -15.92 11.32 -16.49
N GLU A 417 -16.63 10.68 -17.43
CA GLU A 417 -18.10 10.65 -17.44
C GLU A 417 -18.61 9.57 -16.48
N SER A 418 -17.96 8.42 -16.46
CA SER A 418 -18.31 7.32 -15.55
C SER A 418 -17.12 6.42 -15.30
N HIS A 419 -16.99 5.98 -14.05
CA HIS A 419 -16.05 4.95 -13.64
C HIS A 419 -16.78 3.93 -12.77
N THR A 420 -16.89 2.71 -13.27
CA THR A 420 -17.62 1.64 -12.58
C THR A 420 -16.83 0.36 -12.59
N GLY A 421 -16.93 -0.41 -11.52
CA GLY A 421 -16.26 -1.69 -11.44
C GLY A 421 -16.87 -2.65 -10.45
N THR A 422 -16.39 -3.88 -10.49
CA THR A 422 -16.77 -4.97 -9.60
C THR A 422 -15.55 -5.78 -9.23
N PHE A 423 -15.57 -6.39 -8.04
CA PHE A 423 -14.49 -7.26 -7.58
C PHE A 423 -15.04 -8.45 -6.80
N SER A 424 -14.26 -9.53 -6.77
CA SER A 424 -14.49 -10.73 -5.98
C SER A 424 -13.17 -11.22 -5.42
N THR A 425 -13.06 -11.26 -4.10
CA THR A 425 -11.83 -11.59 -3.39
C THR A 425 -12.02 -12.76 -2.43
N VAL A 426 -10.91 -13.42 -2.11
CA VAL A 426 -10.80 -14.45 -1.08
C VAL A 426 -9.59 -14.09 -0.23
N THR A 427 -9.77 -14.11 1.09
CA THR A 427 -8.69 -13.90 2.07
C THR A 427 -8.71 -15.07 3.03
N GLY A 428 -7.55 -15.65 3.28
CA GLY A 428 -7.39 -16.75 4.22
C GLY A 428 -6.11 -16.64 5.02
N PHE A 429 -6.12 -17.29 6.17
CA PHE A 429 -4.90 -17.51 6.93
C PHE A 429 -4.95 -18.86 7.63
N ASN A 430 -3.76 -19.38 7.92
CA ASN A 430 -3.56 -20.48 8.84
C ASN A 430 -2.42 -20.14 9.81
N PHE A 431 -2.51 -20.69 11.02
CA PHE A 431 -1.51 -20.60 12.05
C PHE A 431 -1.54 -21.89 12.85
N GLU A 432 -0.40 -22.52 13.04
CA GLU A 432 -0.23 -23.68 13.91
C GLU A 432 1.01 -23.48 14.78
N LEU A 433 0.90 -23.78 16.07
CA LEU A 433 2.00 -23.82 17.03
C LEU A 433 1.81 -25.06 17.90
N THR A 434 2.78 -25.97 17.89
CA THR A 434 2.71 -27.22 18.64
C THR A 434 4.01 -27.51 19.39
N GLY A 435 3.90 -28.37 20.41
CA GLY A 435 5.06 -28.98 21.10
C GLY A 435 5.82 -28.05 22.04
N LEU A 436 5.17 -26.97 22.50
CA LEU A 436 5.65 -26.17 23.62
C LEU A 436 5.80 -27.04 24.89
N PRO A 437 6.88 -26.87 25.69
CA PRO A 437 7.10 -27.63 26.93
C PRO A 437 6.20 -27.11 28.08
N ALA A 438 4.89 -27.14 27.87
CA ALA A 438 3.88 -26.56 28.76
C ALA A 438 3.96 -27.12 30.19
N GLU A 439 4.17 -28.44 30.34
CA GLU A 439 4.30 -29.09 31.66
C GLU A 439 5.47 -28.54 32.47
N GLU A 440 6.60 -28.28 31.81
CA GLU A 440 7.80 -27.74 32.44
C GLU A 440 7.62 -26.28 32.86
N MET A 441 6.74 -25.54 32.17
CA MET A 441 6.34 -24.18 32.55
C MET A 441 5.20 -24.14 33.58
N GLY A 442 4.82 -25.29 34.15
CA GLY A 442 3.77 -25.40 35.16
C GLY A 442 2.35 -25.40 34.59
N LEU A 443 2.18 -25.69 33.30
CA LEU A 443 0.91 -25.70 32.57
C LEU A 443 0.49 -27.14 32.23
N PRO A 444 -0.81 -27.46 32.05
CA PRO A 444 -1.23 -28.82 31.68
C PRO A 444 -0.75 -29.23 30.28
N GLU A 445 -0.44 -30.52 30.09
CA GLU A 445 -0.05 -31.12 28.80
C GLU A 445 -1.04 -30.78 27.67
N GLY A 446 -0.54 -30.41 26.49
CA GLY A 446 -1.34 -30.16 25.27
C GLY A 446 -2.28 -28.95 25.32
N LYS A 447 -2.21 -28.11 26.37
CA LYS A 447 -3.01 -26.87 26.47
C LYS A 447 -2.53 -25.73 25.56
N TRP A 448 -1.34 -25.86 25.00
CA TRP A 448 -0.65 -24.81 24.24
C TRP A 448 -0.36 -25.21 22.79
N ASP A 449 -0.84 -26.38 22.37
CA ASP A 449 -0.94 -26.69 20.94
C ASP A 449 -2.12 -25.88 20.40
N VAL A 450 -1.80 -24.86 19.60
CA VAL A 450 -2.74 -23.86 19.12
C VAL A 450 -2.78 -23.94 17.61
N SER A 451 -3.98 -24.05 17.06
CA SER A 451 -4.22 -23.91 15.63
C SER A 451 -5.36 -22.94 15.38
N ALA A 452 -5.16 -21.98 14.50
CA ALA A 452 -6.19 -21.09 13.99
C ALA A 452 -6.16 -21.12 12.47
N SER A 453 -7.33 -21.16 11.85
CA SER A 453 -7.45 -21.01 10.40
C SER A 453 -8.82 -20.46 10.11
N ASP A 454 -8.88 -19.44 9.27
CA ASP A 454 -10.14 -18.90 8.80
C ASP A 454 -10.00 -18.43 7.34
N SER A 455 -11.12 -18.35 6.64
CA SER A 455 -11.17 -17.90 5.25
C SER A 455 -12.49 -17.21 4.98
N GLU A 456 -12.44 -16.04 4.34
CA GLU A 456 -13.63 -15.28 3.96
C GLU A 456 -13.59 -14.92 2.48
N THR A 457 -14.77 -14.77 1.89
CA THR A 457 -14.93 -14.31 0.51
C THR A 457 -15.70 -13.01 0.50
N ASP A 458 -15.26 -12.04 -0.28
CA ASP A 458 -15.94 -10.76 -0.43
C ASP A 458 -16.24 -10.45 -1.90
N THR A 459 -17.34 -9.74 -2.13
CA THR A 459 -17.73 -9.28 -3.47
C THR A 459 -18.33 -7.89 -3.37
N GLY A 460 -17.83 -6.98 -4.21
CA GLY A 460 -18.27 -5.59 -4.21
C GLY A 460 -18.45 -5.02 -5.61
N ALA A 461 -19.03 -3.82 -5.64
CA ALA A 461 -19.14 -2.99 -6.83
C ALA A 461 -18.98 -1.53 -6.41
N PHE A 462 -18.39 -0.72 -7.29
CA PHE A 462 -18.20 0.71 -7.08
C PHE A 462 -18.61 1.50 -8.33
N ASP A 463 -19.01 2.74 -8.08
CA ASP A 463 -19.40 3.78 -9.04
C ASP A 463 -18.95 5.09 -8.39
N GLU A 464 -17.67 5.40 -8.59
CA GLU A 464 -16.90 6.39 -7.83
C GLU A 464 -16.00 7.15 -8.80
N ASP A 465 -15.46 8.29 -8.36
CA ASP A 465 -14.59 9.11 -9.20
C ASP A 465 -13.29 8.37 -9.55
N PHE A 466 -12.78 8.61 -10.75
CA PHE A 466 -11.49 8.10 -11.19
C PHE A 466 -10.53 9.26 -11.35
N GLU A 467 -9.48 9.27 -10.54
CA GLU A 467 -8.42 10.26 -10.59
C GLU A 467 -7.09 9.57 -10.88
N CYS A 468 -6.31 10.16 -11.78
CA CYS A 468 -5.00 9.66 -12.11
C CYS A 468 -4.13 10.80 -12.65
N GLU A 469 -2.85 10.75 -12.28
CA GLU A 469 -1.81 11.66 -12.75
C GLU A 469 -0.59 10.86 -13.19
N MET A 470 -0.11 11.10 -14.40
CA MET A 470 1.06 10.45 -14.98
C MET A 470 1.93 11.45 -15.71
N GLY A 471 3.21 11.12 -15.83
CA GLY A 471 4.16 11.94 -16.57
C GLY A 471 5.09 11.11 -17.44
N MET A 472 5.65 11.78 -18.43
CA MET A 472 6.72 11.26 -19.27
C MET A 472 7.75 12.35 -19.47
N GLU A 473 8.99 12.05 -19.11
CA GLU A 473 10.16 12.84 -19.50
C GLU A 473 10.88 12.08 -20.60
N LEU A 474 10.98 12.68 -21.78
CA LEU A 474 11.62 12.07 -22.94
C LEU A 474 13.05 12.59 -23.07
N PHE A 475 14.04 11.70 -23.08
CA PHE A 475 15.44 12.12 -23.08
C PHE A 475 15.93 12.56 -24.48
N GLU A 476 16.91 13.47 -24.51
CA GLU A 476 17.60 13.84 -25.75
C GLU A 476 18.41 12.64 -26.31
N GLY A 477 18.14 12.29 -27.57
CA GLY A 477 18.91 11.29 -28.31
C GLY A 477 18.14 10.00 -28.56
N THR A 478 18.62 9.22 -29.53
CA THR A 478 18.04 7.93 -29.90
C THR A 478 19.08 6.82 -29.77
N GLN A 479 18.60 5.60 -29.55
CA GLN A 479 19.40 4.38 -29.60
C GLN A 479 18.73 3.35 -30.52
N MET A 480 19.53 2.47 -31.12
CA MET A 480 19.03 1.33 -31.86
C MET A 480 19.01 0.11 -30.94
N ILE A 481 17.84 -0.48 -30.74
CA ILE A 481 17.68 -1.76 -30.06
C ILE A 481 17.41 -2.88 -31.05
N THR A 482 17.72 -4.11 -30.66
CA THR A 482 17.44 -5.30 -31.48
C THR A 482 16.32 -6.14 -30.88
N THR A 483 15.24 -6.32 -31.65
CA THR A 483 14.08 -7.16 -31.30
C THR A 483 13.76 -8.06 -32.50
N ASP A 484 13.61 -9.37 -32.28
CA ASP A 484 13.41 -10.38 -33.34
C ASP A 484 14.46 -10.36 -34.48
N GLY A 485 15.66 -9.84 -34.19
CA GLY A 485 16.73 -9.65 -35.16
C GLY A 485 16.50 -8.48 -36.14
N GLU A 486 15.47 -7.68 -35.92
CA GLU A 486 15.25 -6.38 -36.54
C GLU A 486 15.73 -5.25 -35.62
N GLN A 487 16.08 -4.10 -36.20
CA GLN A 487 16.53 -2.95 -35.42
C GLN A 487 15.43 -1.89 -35.37
N ILE A 488 15.13 -1.41 -34.16
CA ILE A 488 14.13 -0.37 -33.89
C ILE A 488 14.87 0.84 -33.31
N GLU A 489 14.57 2.04 -33.81
CA GLU A 489 15.08 3.28 -33.24
C GLU A 489 14.15 3.70 -32.10
N VAL A 490 14.70 3.86 -30.90
CA VAL A 490 13.94 4.20 -29.69
C VAL A 490 14.58 5.37 -28.97
N MET A 491 13.76 6.06 -28.17
CA MET A 491 14.21 7.07 -27.22
C MET A 491 14.09 6.51 -25.80
N GLN A 492 14.89 7.05 -24.89
CA GLN A 492 14.75 6.74 -23.47
C GLN A 492 13.71 7.68 -22.86
N ALA A 493 12.91 7.15 -21.94
CA ALA A 493 11.93 7.93 -21.21
C ALA A 493 11.90 7.52 -19.74
N TYR A 494 11.67 8.50 -18.86
CA TYR A 494 11.17 8.22 -17.52
C TYR A 494 9.65 8.27 -17.56
N THR A 495 9.05 7.08 -17.53
CA THR A 495 7.60 6.90 -17.54
C THR A 495 7.24 5.48 -17.11
N SER A 496 5.95 5.13 -17.12
CA SER A 496 5.51 3.75 -16.85
C SER A 496 5.80 2.82 -18.05
N PRO A 497 6.23 1.57 -17.82
CA PRO A 497 6.33 0.57 -18.89
C PRO A 497 4.95 0.09 -19.40
N LEU A 498 3.87 0.45 -18.70
CA LEU A 498 2.49 0.22 -19.08
C LEU A 498 1.84 1.52 -19.60
N PRO A 499 0.79 1.46 -20.41
CA PRO A 499 -0.01 2.63 -20.74
C PRO A 499 -0.46 3.41 -19.49
N PHE A 500 -0.60 4.73 -19.60
CA PHE A 500 -0.93 5.59 -18.46
C PHE A 500 -2.26 5.20 -17.80
N GLY A 501 -3.29 4.98 -18.62
CA GLY A 501 -4.58 4.50 -18.15
C GLY A 501 -4.45 3.16 -17.41
N MET A 502 -3.75 2.17 -17.97
CA MET A 502 -3.55 0.86 -17.33
C MET A 502 -2.88 0.98 -15.96
N THR A 503 -1.81 1.79 -15.87
CA THR A 503 -1.01 1.94 -14.64
C THR A 503 -1.89 2.38 -13.46
N CYS A 504 -2.70 3.41 -13.67
CA CYS A 504 -3.62 3.90 -12.65
C CYS A 504 -4.83 3.00 -12.45
N HIS A 505 -5.37 2.42 -13.53
CA HIS A 505 -6.58 1.62 -13.47
C HIS A 505 -6.38 0.30 -12.71
N VAL A 506 -5.24 -0.36 -12.92
CA VAL A 506 -4.83 -1.54 -12.12
C VAL A 506 -4.64 -1.16 -10.65
N ALA A 507 -3.96 -0.06 -10.35
CA ALA A 507 -3.75 0.40 -8.97
C ALA A 507 -5.07 0.75 -8.27
N ASN A 508 -5.98 1.42 -8.96
CA ASN A 508 -7.31 1.76 -8.47
C ASN A 508 -8.17 0.51 -8.21
N LEU A 509 -8.13 -0.47 -9.11
CA LEU A 509 -8.86 -1.72 -8.93
C LEU A 509 -8.31 -2.57 -7.78
N PHE A 510 -6.97 -2.59 -7.58
CA PHE A 510 -6.35 -3.15 -6.38
C PHE A 510 -6.85 -2.46 -5.10
N TYR A 511 -6.94 -1.13 -5.10
CA TYR A 511 -7.41 -0.38 -3.94
C TYR A 511 -8.83 -0.78 -3.53
N TYR A 512 -9.77 -0.85 -4.47
CA TYR A 512 -11.14 -1.28 -4.16
C TYR A 512 -11.22 -2.76 -3.76
N ALA A 513 -10.50 -3.65 -4.44
CA ALA A 513 -10.48 -5.07 -4.10
C ALA A 513 -9.88 -5.33 -2.71
N PHE A 514 -8.85 -4.56 -2.31
CA PHE A 514 -8.18 -4.71 -1.02
C PHE A 514 -8.95 -4.06 0.13
N MET A 515 -9.57 -2.90 -0.09
CA MET A 515 -10.48 -2.32 0.91
C MET A 515 -11.69 -3.22 1.18
N GLY A 516 -12.15 -3.95 0.17
CA GLY A 516 -13.33 -4.79 0.28
C GLY A 516 -14.63 -4.00 0.42
N SER A 517 -15.73 -4.72 0.62
CA SER A 517 -17.03 -4.15 0.93
C SER A 517 -17.12 -3.72 2.40
N GLU A 518 -18.00 -2.78 2.72
CA GLU A 518 -18.14 -2.23 4.09
C GLU A 518 -18.43 -3.30 5.17
N ASP A 519 -18.97 -4.45 4.79
CA ASP A 519 -19.39 -5.52 5.69
C ASP A 519 -18.38 -6.69 5.75
N ALA A 520 -17.31 -6.68 4.94
CA ALA A 520 -16.33 -7.76 4.90
C ALA A 520 -15.37 -7.68 6.10
N PRO A 521 -15.13 -8.78 6.83
CA PRO A 521 -14.13 -8.80 7.89
C PRO A 521 -12.74 -8.66 7.28
N THR A 522 -11.88 -7.88 7.92
CA THR A 522 -10.48 -7.77 7.55
C THR A 522 -9.69 -8.99 8.05
N LEU A 523 -8.49 -9.22 7.50
CA LEU A 523 -7.58 -10.24 8.05
C LEU A 523 -7.31 -10.02 9.54
N ALA A 524 -7.23 -8.75 9.98
CA ALA A 524 -7.05 -8.43 11.39
C ALA A 524 -8.26 -8.85 12.25
N ASP A 525 -9.48 -8.67 11.75
CA ASP A 525 -10.70 -9.12 12.44
C ASP A 525 -10.74 -10.65 12.55
N MET A 526 -10.41 -11.36 11.46
CA MET A 526 -10.37 -12.83 11.44
C MET A 526 -9.32 -13.39 12.41
N VAL A 527 -8.14 -12.75 12.47
CA VAL A 527 -7.08 -13.11 13.43
C VAL A 527 -7.50 -12.78 14.85
N GLU A 528 -8.11 -11.61 15.12
CA GLU A 528 -8.58 -11.24 16.45
C GLU A 528 -9.64 -12.21 16.97
N ASP A 529 -10.61 -12.58 16.14
CA ASP A 529 -11.66 -13.55 16.48
C ASP A 529 -11.05 -14.92 16.83
N SER A 530 -10.12 -15.41 15.99
CA SER A 530 -9.43 -16.68 16.22
C SER A 530 -8.54 -16.65 17.48
N VAL A 531 -7.80 -15.56 17.71
CA VAL A 531 -6.97 -15.38 18.90
C VAL A 531 -7.83 -15.29 20.16
N SER A 532 -9.01 -14.64 20.09
CA SER A 532 -9.95 -14.60 21.20
C SER A 532 -10.42 -16.01 21.58
N GLU A 533 -10.78 -16.84 20.60
CA GLU A 533 -11.15 -18.24 20.86
C GLU A 533 -9.99 -19.03 21.51
N ILE A 534 -8.77 -18.81 21.04
CA ILE A 534 -7.55 -19.42 21.62
C ILE A 534 -7.37 -18.97 23.08
N VAL A 535 -7.38 -17.66 23.36
CA VAL A 535 -7.18 -17.11 24.71
C VAL A 535 -8.28 -17.58 25.67
N GLU A 536 -9.54 -17.64 25.22
CA GLU A 536 -10.64 -18.21 26.00
C GLU A 536 -10.39 -19.69 26.34
N SER A 537 -9.89 -20.47 25.38
CA SER A 537 -9.56 -21.89 25.59
C SER A 537 -8.41 -22.11 26.60
N MET A 538 -7.52 -21.12 26.73
CA MET A 538 -6.35 -21.13 27.61
C MET A 538 -6.66 -20.73 29.06
N GLY A 539 -7.84 -20.16 29.33
CA GLY A 539 -8.40 -20.03 30.69
C GLY A 539 -7.91 -18.82 31.49
N GLY A 540 -8.15 -17.61 30.98
CA GLY A 540 -7.92 -16.34 31.69
C GLY A 540 -8.82 -16.11 32.92
N ASP A 541 -8.59 -15.00 33.64
CA ASP A 541 -9.32 -14.58 34.85
C ASP A 541 -10.84 -14.68 34.65
N ASP A 542 -11.46 -15.68 35.26
CA ASP A 542 -12.85 -16.04 34.98
C ASP A 542 -13.79 -15.34 35.97
N GLU A 543 -14.62 -14.43 35.45
CA GLU A 543 -15.70 -13.77 36.18
C GLU A 543 -17.04 -14.33 35.69
N SER A 544 -17.79 -14.95 36.59
CA SER A 544 -18.99 -15.73 36.26
C SER A 544 -20.14 -15.37 37.18
N SER A 545 -21.35 -15.21 36.64
CA SER A 545 -22.52 -14.87 37.44
C SER A 545 -23.79 -15.59 36.99
N ASP A 546 -24.68 -15.82 37.96
CA ASP A 546 -25.99 -16.43 37.73
C ASP A 546 -27.05 -15.81 38.66
N SER A 547 -28.32 -15.89 38.28
CA SER A 547 -29.44 -15.34 39.05
C SER A 547 -30.66 -16.27 39.04
N SER A 548 -31.39 -16.27 40.15
CA SER A 548 -32.66 -16.99 40.32
C SER A 548 -33.78 -16.03 40.75
N ASP A 549 -34.90 -16.56 41.24
CA ASP A 549 -36.07 -15.75 41.62
C ASP A 549 -35.80 -14.80 42.80
N GLN A 550 -34.88 -15.18 43.70
CA GLN A 550 -34.56 -14.49 44.96
C GLN A 550 -33.06 -14.41 45.25
N LEU A 551 -32.18 -14.87 44.35
CA LEU A 551 -30.72 -14.80 44.52
C LEU A 551 -30.01 -14.28 43.27
N PHE A 552 -28.91 -13.57 43.46
CA PHE A 552 -27.88 -13.33 42.46
C PHE A 552 -26.54 -13.75 43.04
N LEU A 553 -25.73 -14.41 42.23
CA LEU A 553 -24.41 -14.91 42.57
C LEU A 553 -23.44 -14.44 41.50
N GLU A 554 -22.33 -13.85 41.92
CA GLU A 554 -21.22 -13.46 41.06
C GLU A 554 -19.94 -13.95 41.72
N VAL A 555 -19.06 -14.53 40.91
CA VAL A 555 -17.81 -15.14 41.35
C VAL A 555 -16.69 -14.59 40.49
N ARG A 556 -15.57 -14.27 41.12
CA ARG A 556 -14.32 -13.89 40.46
C ARG A 556 -13.19 -14.68 41.11
N ALA A 557 -12.47 -15.45 40.31
CA ALA A 557 -11.28 -16.17 40.78
C ALA A 557 -10.03 -15.34 40.46
N GLU A 558 -9.27 -14.97 41.48
CA GLU A 558 -7.95 -14.34 41.34
C GLU A 558 -6.81 -15.35 41.68
N GLY A 559 -7.16 -16.57 42.10
CA GLY A 559 -6.25 -17.68 42.42
C GLY A 559 -6.88 -18.72 43.36
N GLN A 560 -6.15 -19.80 43.68
CA GLN A 560 -6.65 -20.87 44.57
C GLN A 560 -7.06 -20.38 45.96
N ASP A 561 -6.38 -19.38 46.49
CA ASP A 561 -6.63 -18.82 47.83
C ASP A 561 -7.53 -17.57 47.81
N GLU A 562 -7.95 -17.10 46.62
CA GLU A 562 -8.64 -15.82 46.44
C GLU A 562 -9.82 -15.95 45.45
N VAL A 563 -10.79 -16.81 45.76
CA VAL A 563 -12.09 -16.85 45.06
C VAL A 563 -13.05 -15.90 45.75
N ARG A 564 -13.29 -14.72 45.15
CA ARG A 564 -14.26 -13.74 45.65
C ARG A 564 -15.66 -14.10 45.18
N ILE A 565 -16.61 -14.12 46.11
CA ILE A 565 -18.02 -14.41 45.81
C ILE A 565 -18.87 -13.26 46.33
N ASN A 566 -19.63 -12.63 45.45
CA ASN A 566 -20.65 -11.65 45.77
C ASN A 566 -22.01 -12.33 45.69
N VAL A 567 -22.85 -12.15 46.73
CA VAL A 567 -24.18 -12.73 46.75
C VAL A 567 -25.23 -11.72 47.19
N GLU A 568 -26.35 -11.71 46.46
CA GLU A 568 -27.52 -10.93 46.79
C GLU A 568 -28.72 -11.82 47.02
N ALA A 569 -29.58 -11.43 47.96
CA ALA A 569 -30.88 -12.06 48.17
C ALA A 569 -31.97 -11.00 48.37
N TRP A 570 -33.11 -11.15 47.71
CA TRP A 570 -34.22 -10.19 47.78
C TRP A 570 -35.57 -10.86 48.05
N ASN A 571 -36.61 -10.04 48.24
CA ASN A 571 -37.97 -10.49 48.58
C ASN A 571 -38.07 -11.31 49.89
N LEU A 572 -37.15 -11.08 50.83
CA LEU A 572 -37.12 -11.77 52.12
C LEU A 572 -38.22 -11.25 53.07
N ASP A 573 -38.84 -12.14 53.86
CA ASP A 573 -39.82 -11.75 54.87
C ASP A 573 -39.11 -11.11 56.07
N SER A 574 -39.55 -9.91 56.46
CA SER A 574 -39.01 -9.19 57.63
C SER A 574 -39.13 -9.97 58.95
N ASP A 575 -40.08 -10.90 59.05
CA ASP A 575 -40.26 -11.78 60.22
C ASP A 575 -39.50 -13.12 60.10
N GLY A 576 -38.91 -13.40 58.94
CA GLY A 576 -38.14 -14.61 58.65
C GLY A 576 -36.70 -14.55 59.20
N GLN A 577 -36.08 -15.71 59.35
CA GLN A 577 -34.65 -15.84 59.62
C GLN A 577 -34.03 -16.62 58.47
N TYR A 578 -33.11 -16.00 57.73
CA TYR A 578 -32.52 -16.58 56.55
C TYR A 578 -31.01 -16.74 56.67
N GLU A 579 -30.46 -17.72 55.97
CA GLU A 579 -29.03 -17.85 55.70
C GLU A 579 -28.82 -18.17 54.22
N VAL A 580 -27.73 -17.68 53.64
CA VAL A 580 -27.26 -18.11 52.32
C VAL A 580 -26.09 -19.04 52.54
N PHE A 581 -26.25 -20.29 52.13
CA PHE A 581 -25.20 -21.31 52.21
C PHE A 581 -24.50 -21.38 50.85
N LEU A 582 -23.19 -21.15 50.85
CA LEU A 582 -22.34 -21.19 49.66
C LEU A 582 -21.48 -22.47 49.71
N VAL A 583 -21.42 -23.19 48.60
CA VAL A 583 -20.59 -24.39 48.45
C VAL A 583 -19.79 -24.24 47.17
N LEU A 584 -18.47 -24.37 47.27
CA LEU A 584 -17.56 -24.46 46.14
C LEU A 584 -17.29 -25.93 45.88
N GLU A 585 -17.58 -26.42 44.68
CA GLU A 585 -17.33 -27.80 44.24
C GLU A 585 -16.35 -27.81 43.06
N ASP A 586 -15.46 -28.81 43.01
CA ASP A 586 -14.63 -29.08 41.83
C ASP A 586 -15.41 -29.80 40.72
N SER A 587 -14.81 -29.97 39.55
CA SER A 587 -15.38 -30.69 38.40
C SER A 587 -15.78 -32.15 38.69
N ASP A 588 -15.20 -32.77 39.72
CA ASP A 588 -15.53 -34.13 40.18
C ASP A 588 -16.73 -34.14 41.16
N GLY A 589 -17.26 -32.97 41.52
CA GLY A 589 -18.36 -32.80 42.48
C GLY A 589 -17.91 -32.92 43.94
N ASN A 590 -16.62 -32.76 44.24
CA ASN A 590 -16.12 -32.70 45.61
C ASN A 590 -16.15 -31.26 46.11
N THR A 591 -16.75 -31.06 47.29
CA THR A 591 -16.71 -29.76 47.98
C THR A 591 -15.28 -29.38 48.36
N GLN A 592 -14.80 -28.26 47.81
CA GLN A 592 -13.51 -27.66 48.14
C GLN A 592 -13.61 -26.78 49.39
N ASP A 593 -14.66 -25.95 49.45
CA ASP A 593 -14.92 -25.05 50.57
C ASP A 593 -16.43 -24.81 50.71
N ALA A 594 -16.88 -24.40 51.90
CA ALA A 594 -18.27 -24.06 52.15
C ALA A 594 -18.40 -23.05 53.28
N THR A 595 -19.18 -22.01 53.05
CA THR A 595 -19.44 -20.93 54.02
C THR A 595 -20.93 -20.65 54.14
N SER A 596 -21.32 -19.92 55.18
CA SER A 596 -22.72 -19.57 55.43
C SER A 596 -22.83 -18.14 55.91
N LEU A 597 -23.61 -17.35 55.18
CA LEU A 597 -23.82 -15.94 55.44
C LEU A 597 -25.18 -15.74 56.10
N VAL A 598 -25.19 -15.16 57.30
CA VAL A 598 -26.42 -15.01 58.09
C VAL A 598 -27.11 -13.69 57.76
N VAL A 599 -28.36 -13.78 57.31
CA VAL A 599 -29.17 -12.58 57.04
C VAL A 599 -29.75 -12.04 58.35
N GLN A 600 -29.54 -10.76 58.61
CA GLN A 600 -30.07 -10.10 59.81
C GLN A 600 -31.61 -10.06 59.80
N GLN A 601 -32.24 -10.24 60.96
CA GLN A 601 -33.70 -10.15 61.08
C GLN A 601 -34.22 -8.75 60.73
N GLY A 602 -35.36 -8.68 60.04
CA GLY A 602 -35.95 -7.44 59.57
C GLY A 602 -35.42 -6.93 58.23
N THR A 603 -34.53 -7.69 57.59
CA THR A 603 -33.93 -7.38 56.30
C THR A 603 -34.78 -7.94 55.16
N THR A 604 -35.13 -7.10 54.18
CA THR A 604 -35.88 -7.50 52.97
C THR A 604 -34.99 -7.67 51.73
N TYR A 605 -33.75 -7.18 51.81
CA TYR A 605 -32.71 -7.26 50.78
C TYR A 605 -31.36 -7.42 51.47
N PHE A 606 -30.61 -8.44 51.06
CA PHE A 606 -29.31 -8.82 51.59
C PHE A 606 -28.28 -8.75 50.46
N TRP A 607 -27.12 -8.17 50.74
CA TRP A 607 -25.94 -8.19 49.87
C TRP A 607 -24.74 -8.38 50.78
N ASP A 608 -23.86 -9.31 50.43
CA ASP A 608 -22.61 -9.55 51.14
C ASP A 608 -21.60 -10.21 50.17
N SER A 609 -20.33 -10.20 50.58
CA SER A 609 -19.24 -10.82 49.83
C SER A 609 -18.42 -11.71 50.75
N ASP A 610 -17.98 -12.88 50.27
CA ASP A 610 -17.07 -13.76 51.00
C ASP A 610 -15.91 -14.20 50.11
N TYR A 611 -14.86 -14.73 50.74
CA TYR A 611 -13.74 -15.36 50.04
C TYR A 611 -13.74 -16.85 50.34
N MET A 612 -13.56 -17.65 49.30
CA MET A 612 -13.42 -19.10 49.39
C MET A 612 -12.07 -19.53 48.80
N SER A 613 -11.62 -20.72 49.16
CA SER A 613 -10.35 -21.28 48.67
C SER A 613 -10.55 -22.68 48.08
N SER A 614 -9.73 -23.05 47.10
CA SER A 614 -9.68 -24.38 46.52
C SER A 614 -8.30 -24.99 46.64
N SER A 615 -8.24 -26.31 46.75
CA SER A 615 -6.99 -27.07 46.67
C SER A 615 -6.75 -27.66 45.27
N LYS A 616 -7.63 -27.32 44.32
CA LYS A 616 -7.66 -27.82 42.95
C LYS A 616 -7.68 -26.65 41.98
N TRP A 617 -6.95 -26.79 40.88
CA TRP A 617 -7.05 -25.91 39.71
C TRP A 617 -8.12 -26.43 38.76
N GLY A 618 -8.55 -25.63 37.78
CA GLY A 618 -9.53 -26.01 36.77
C GLY A 618 -10.96 -25.58 37.07
N GLU A 619 -11.94 -26.24 36.44
CA GLU A 619 -13.36 -25.90 36.54
C GLU A 619 -13.93 -26.15 37.95
N HIS A 620 -14.59 -25.13 38.49
CA HIS A 620 -15.29 -25.16 39.77
C HIS A 620 -16.68 -24.56 39.63
N CYS A 621 -17.61 -24.98 40.49
CA CYS A 621 -18.94 -24.38 40.56
C CYS A 621 -19.22 -23.90 41.98
N VAL A 622 -19.76 -22.69 42.12
CA VAL A 622 -20.32 -22.20 43.38
C VAL A 622 -21.83 -22.35 43.35
N ILE A 623 -22.36 -23.00 44.38
CA ILE A 623 -23.78 -23.20 44.59
C ILE A 623 -24.22 -22.35 45.77
N ALA A 624 -25.05 -21.34 45.51
CA ALA A 624 -25.69 -20.54 46.54
C ALA A 624 -27.08 -21.08 46.87
N GLN A 625 -27.38 -21.29 48.15
CA GLN A 625 -28.66 -21.81 48.62
C GLN A 625 -29.27 -20.91 49.70
N LEU A 626 -30.41 -20.29 49.40
CA LEU A 626 -31.17 -19.50 50.37
C LEU A 626 -32.01 -20.43 51.24
N LYS A 627 -31.83 -20.38 52.56
CA LYS A 627 -32.52 -21.23 53.53
C LYS A 627 -33.21 -20.41 54.60
N ASP A 628 -34.39 -20.86 55.03
CA ASP A 628 -35.08 -20.33 56.19
C ASP A 628 -34.73 -21.18 57.42
N VAL A 629 -33.91 -20.63 58.31
CA VAL A 629 -33.42 -21.28 59.54
C VAL A 629 -34.49 -21.41 60.62
N SER A 630 -35.68 -20.85 60.44
CA SER A 630 -36.84 -21.10 61.30
C SER A 630 -37.49 -22.47 61.05
N SER A 631 -37.24 -23.05 59.87
CA SER A 631 -37.60 -24.42 59.52
C SER A 631 -36.49 -25.38 59.94
N SER A 632 -36.82 -26.62 60.33
CA SER A 632 -35.80 -27.60 60.77
C SER A 632 -34.69 -27.73 59.71
N SER A 633 -33.43 -27.83 60.14
CA SER A 633 -32.18 -27.87 59.34
C SER A 633 -32.06 -28.98 58.26
N ALA A 634 -33.16 -29.59 57.86
CA ALA A 634 -33.31 -30.55 56.77
C ALA A 634 -34.36 -30.13 55.72
N ALA A 635 -34.85 -28.88 55.74
CA ALA A 635 -35.72 -28.34 54.70
C ALA A 635 -34.94 -28.06 53.41
N ALA A 636 -35.58 -28.27 52.26
CA ALA A 636 -35.02 -27.92 50.96
C ALA A 636 -34.77 -26.40 50.89
N PRO A 637 -33.75 -25.95 50.13
CA PRO A 637 -33.54 -24.52 49.91
C PRO A 637 -34.79 -23.86 49.33
N ILE A 638 -35.04 -22.61 49.73
CA ILE A 638 -36.13 -21.78 49.21
C ILE A 638 -35.84 -21.43 47.77
N ASP A 639 -34.58 -21.15 47.48
CA ASP A 639 -34.07 -20.84 46.16
C ASP A 639 -32.58 -21.19 46.08
N SER A 640 -32.07 -21.38 44.87
CA SER A 640 -30.66 -21.65 44.62
C SER A 640 -30.20 -21.11 43.27
N ALA A 641 -29.01 -20.53 43.23
CA ALA A 641 -28.31 -20.13 42.01
C ALA A 641 -26.98 -20.90 41.92
N THR A 642 -26.49 -21.16 40.71
CA THR A 642 -25.25 -21.91 40.52
C THR A 642 -24.51 -21.37 39.31
N THR A 643 -23.26 -20.98 39.52
CA THR A 643 -22.39 -20.52 38.44
C THR A 643 -21.07 -21.28 38.50
N CYS A 644 -20.50 -21.57 37.34
CA CYS A 644 -19.23 -22.27 37.20
C CYS A 644 -18.18 -21.34 36.58
N PHE A 645 -16.93 -21.50 36.99
CA PHE A 645 -15.79 -20.67 36.64
C PHE A 645 -14.51 -21.50 36.73
N ASN A 646 -13.44 -21.01 36.12
CA ASN A 646 -12.12 -21.65 36.14
C ASN A 646 -11.18 -20.98 37.17
N ILE A 647 -10.45 -21.78 37.95
CA ILE A 647 -9.32 -21.28 38.77
C ILE A 647 -8.03 -21.57 38.00
N ALA A 648 -7.42 -20.53 37.43
CA ALA A 648 -6.19 -20.60 36.65
C ALA A 648 -4.99 -20.99 37.52
N GLN A 649 -4.14 -21.91 37.04
CA GLN A 649 -2.95 -22.39 37.75
C GLN A 649 -1.87 -21.31 37.84
N GLU A 650 -1.31 -21.11 39.04
CA GLU A 650 -0.15 -20.25 39.25
C GLU A 650 1.07 -20.87 38.53
N MET A 651 1.67 -20.11 37.61
CA MET A 651 2.81 -20.54 36.79
C MET A 651 4.09 -20.60 37.65
N ASP A 652 4.40 -21.79 38.17
CA ASP A 652 5.71 -22.06 38.76
C ASP A 652 6.52 -22.93 37.79
N PRO A 653 7.73 -22.49 37.36
CA PRO A 653 8.60 -23.32 36.54
C PRO A 653 8.96 -24.61 37.28
N SER A 654 9.05 -25.70 36.54
CA SER A 654 9.42 -27.00 37.11
C SER A 654 10.82 -26.98 37.72
N ASP A 655 11.09 -27.96 38.59
CA ASP A 655 12.45 -28.19 39.10
C ASP A 655 13.46 -28.41 37.96
N LEU A 656 13.01 -28.95 36.81
CA LEU A 656 13.84 -29.14 35.62
C LEU A 656 14.21 -27.80 34.98
N VAL A 657 13.25 -26.90 34.73
CA VAL A 657 13.52 -25.55 34.18
C VAL A 657 14.49 -24.79 35.09
N ILE A 658 14.30 -24.88 36.41
CA ILE A 658 15.18 -24.24 37.39
C ILE A 658 16.59 -24.82 37.28
N ALA A 659 16.74 -26.14 37.20
CA ALA A 659 18.03 -26.79 37.04
C ALA A 659 18.75 -26.39 35.74
N ILE A 660 18.02 -26.31 34.62
CA ILE A 660 18.55 -25.82 33.34
C ILE A 660 19.06 -24.38 33.50
N ALA A 661 18.23 -23.47 34.03
CA ALA A 661 18.59 -22.07 34.21
C ALA A 661 19.81 -21.86 35.12
N GLU A 662 19.86 -22.54 36.27
CA GLU A 662 21.01 -22.52 37.18
C GLU A 662 22.27 -23.13 36.53
N GLY A 663 22.09 -24.20 35.75
CA GLY A 663 23.17 -24.82 34.97
C GLY A 663 23.83 -23.83 34.03
N PHE A 664 23.04 -23.13 33.22
CA PHE A 664 23.54 -22.10 32.29
C PHE A 664 24.19 -20.91 33.01
N GLU A 665 23.62 -20.43 34.13
CA GLU A 665 24.21 -19.35 34.94
C GLU A 665 25.59 -19.73 35.52
N GLU A 666 25.77 -21.00 35.91
CA GLU A 666 27.05 -21.51 36.45
C GLU A 666 28.04 -22.01 35.38
N SER A 667 27.64 -22.02 34.12
CA SER A 667 28.40 -22.58 33.00
C SER A 667 29.55 -21.69 32.52
N THR A 668 30.30 -22.20 31.55
CA THR A 668 31.34 -21.49 30.82
C THR A 668 30.84 -20.73 29.60
N LEU A 669 29.52 -20.73 29.35
CA LEU A 669 28.88 -20.15 28.16
C LEU A 669 29.32 -18.70 27.89
N GLU A 670 29.40 -17.86 28.91
CA GLU A 670 29.84 -16.45 28.75
C GLU A 670 31.22 -16.37 28.08
N ASN A 671 32.19 -17.20 28.51
CA ASN A 671 33.52 -17.20 27.89
C ASN A 671 33.51 -17.82 26.49
N VAL A 672 32.64 -18.81 26.25
CA VAL A 672 32.47 -19.45 24.94
C VAL A 672 31.92 -18.45 23.93
N MET A 673 30.86 -17.71 24.29
CA MET A 673 30.29 -16.66 23.44
C MET A 673 31.26 -15.49 23.22
N GLU A 674 32.06 -15.11 24.23
CA GLU A 674 33.14 -14.13 24.05
C GLU A 674 34.21 -14.61 23.04
N ASN A 675 34.58 -15.90 23.09
CA ASN A 675 35.54 -16.48 22.13
C ASN A 675 34.93 -16.56 20.74
N PHE A 676 33.69 -17.04 20.60
CA PHE A 676 32.95 -17.07 19.35
C PHE A 676 32.91 -15.68 18.70
N GLY A 677 32.45 -14.67 19.45
CA GLY A 677 32.39 -13.29 18.96
C GLY A 677 33.77 -12.72 18.56
N SER A 678 34.83 -13.07 19.31
CA SER A 678 36.19 -12.65 18.97
C SER A 678 36.74 -13.33 17.70
N ASN A 679 36.44 -14.63 17.51
CA ASN A 679 36.82 -15.38 16.32
C ASN A 679 36.05 -14.87 15.09
N LEU A 680 34.76 -14.59 15.28
CA LEU A 680 33.90 -14.03 14.25
C LEU A 680 34.37 -12.64 13.83
N GLU A 681 34.66 -11.73 14.78
CA GLU A 681 35.22 -10.41 14.46
C GLU A 681 36.54 -10.54 13.69
N TYR A 682 37.41 -11.49 14.07
CA TYR A 682 38.69 -11.71 13.40
C TYR A 682 38.54 -12.27 11.98
N ARG A 683 37.61 -13.19 11.73
CA ARG A 683 37.41 -13.75 10.38
C ARG A 683 36.66 -12.78 9.48
N LEU A 684 35.68 -12.07 10.03
CA LEU A 684 34.93 -11.08 9.27
C LEU A 684 35.69 -9.79 8.96
N GLU A 685 36.87 -9.57 9.56
CA GLU A 685 37.67 -8.35 9.35
C GLU A 685 38.18 -8.19 7.91
N ASP A 686 38.33 -9.31 7.18
CA ASP A 686 38.88 -9.35 5.83
C ASP A 686 37.80 -9.27 4.74
N TYR A 687 36.50 -9.40 5.08
CA TYR A 687 35.41 -9.19 4.13
C TYR A 687 35.12 -7.70 3.98
N GLU A 688 35.31 -7.18 2.78
CA GLU A 688 34.96 -5.82 2.41
C GLU A 688 34.12 -5.88 1.13
N ALA A 689 32.93 -5.27 1.16
CA ALA A 689 32.06 -5.24 -0.01
C ALA A 689 32.74 -4.44 -1.13
N ASP A 690 32.92 -5.08 -2.28
CA ASP A 690 33.37 -4.48 -3.53
C ASP A 690 32.17 -4.41 -4.47
N ILE A 691 31.32 -3.41 -4.24
CA ILE A 691 30.08 -3.23 -4.99
C ILE A 691 30.42 -3.01 -6.46
N ALA A 692 29.88 -3.85 -7.35
CA ALA A 692 30.24 -3.88 -8.76
C ALA A 692 29.94 -2.56 -9.51
N TYR A 693 28.92 -1.83 -9.08
CA TYR A 693 28.44 -0.60 -9.70
C TYR A 693 28.21 0.51 -8.66
N ASP A 694 28.58 1.74 -8.98
CA ASP A 694 28.40 2.91 -8.09
C ASP A 694 27.16 3.74 -8.41
N ASP A 695 26.62 3.60 -9.62
CA ASP A 695 25.43 4.31 -10.09
C ASP A 695 24.69 3.48 -11.13
N GLY A 696 23.38 3.69 -11.23
CA GLY A 696 22.49 2.92 -12.07
C GLY A 696 21.17 3.64 -12.31
N ASP A 697 20.61 3.42 -13.49
CA ASP A 697 19.39 4.08 -13.95
C ASP A 697 18.52 3.12 -14.75
N MET A 698 17.21 3.38 -14.76
CA MET A 698 16.24 2.56 -15.49
C MET A 698 15.41 3.44 -16.41
N PHE A 699 15.36 3.06 -17.68
CA PHE A 699 14.65 3.78 -18.72
C PHE A 699 13.59 2.89 -19.35
N VAL A 700 12.44 3.48 -19.64
CA VAL A 700 11.48 2.91 -20.60
C VAL A 700 11.96 3.26 -22.01
N LEU A 701 11.78 2.33 -22.94
CA LEU A 701 12.17 2.48 -24.34
C LEU A 701 10.93 2.83 -25.17
N TRP A 702 10.91 4.04 -25.70
CA TRP A 702 9.79 4.61 -26.45
C TRP A 702 10.03 4.60 -27.95
N ASP A 703 9.10 4.04 -28.72
CA ASP A 703 9.08 4.13 -30.19
C ASP A 703 8.19 5.29 -30.65
N ASN A 704 8.81 6.37 -31.10
CA ASN A 704 8.11 7.56 -31.60
C ASN A 704 7.35 7.32 -32.92
N THR A 705 7.65 6.24 -33.63
CA THR A 705 6.98 5.93 -34.90
C THR A 705 5.57 5.40 -34.65
N ASN A 706 5.44 4.55 -33.63
CA ASN A 706 4.21 3.86 -33.29
C ASN A 706 3.54 4.42 -32.02
N ASN A 707 4.18 5.37 -31.33
CA ASN A 707 3.74 5.97 -30.06
C ASN A 707 3.43 4.92 -29.01
N MET A 708 4.40 4.04 -28.75
CA MET A 708 4.24 2.96 -27.79
C MET A 708 5.55 2.62 -27.07
N VAL A 709 5.40 2.03 -25.89
CA VAL A 709 6.51 1.41 -25.16
C VAL A 709 6.89 0.10 -25.85
N VAL A 710 8.18 -0.10 -26.09
CA VAL A 710 8.72 -1.31 -26.74
C VAL A 710 9.72 -2.08 -25.87
N GLY A 711 9.89 -1.65 -24.61
CA GLY A 711 10.75 -2.33 -23.65
C GLY A 711 11.19 -1.40 -22.52
N PHE A 712 12.10 -1.90 -21.71
CA PHE A 712 12.80 -1.14 -20.68
C PHE A 712 14.25 -1.58 -20.63
N GLN A 713 15.09 -0.75 -20.02
CA GLN A 713 16.52 -0.97 -19.92
C GLN A 713 17.04 -0.43 -18.59
N MET A 714 17.72 -1.29 -17.84
CA MET A 714 18.53 -0.91 -16.69
C MET A 714 19.98 -0.76 -17.15
N VAL A 715 20.55 0.42 -16.90
CA VAL A 715 21.95 0.72 -17.18
C VAL A 715 22.71 1.01 -15.90
N VAL A 716 23.98 0.67 -15.87
CA VAL A 716 24.87 0.81 -14.72
C VAL A 716 26.23 1.35 -15.14
N THR A 717 26.93 1.96 -14.20
CA THR A 717 28.30 2.46 -14.41
C THR A 717 29.22 2.04 -13.28
N THR A 718 30.53 2.13 -13.53
CA THR A 718 31.58 1.86 -12.53
C THR A 718 32.48 3.09 -12.38
N ASP A 719 32.96 3.39 -11.17
CA ASP A 719 33.89 4.47 -10.85
C ASP A 719 35.16 4.45 -11.72
N SER A 720 35.51 3.26 -12.20
CA SER A 720 36.70 3.01 -13.03
C SER A 720 36.51 3.43 -14.50
N SER A 721 35.26 3.59 -14.95
CA SER A 721 34.90 3.93 -16.33
C SER A 721 33.78 4.96 -16.39
N ASN A 722 33.98 6.07 -17.10
CA ASN A 722 32.87 6.99 -17.44
C ASN A 722 31.93 6.39 -18.53
N MET A 723 31.74 5.07 -18.55
CA MET A 723 30.95 4.36 -19.56
C MET A 723 29.79 3.69 -18.84
N TRP A 724 28.60 3.85 -19.41
CA TRP A 724 27.40 3.16 -18.99
C TRP A 724 27.28 1.84 -19.75
N TYR A 725 26.74 0.83 -19.09
CA TYR A 725 26.53 -0.51 -19.60
C TYR A 725 25.10 -0.95 -19.35
N THR A 726 24.54 -1.80 -20.22
CA THR A 726 23.25 -2.44 -20.00
C THR A 726 23.41 -3.60 -19.03
N LEU A 727 22.74 -3.54 -17.87
CA LEU A 727 22.64 -4.66 -16.93
C LEU A 727 21.45 -5.56 -17.28
N VAL A 728 20.30 -4.95 -17.59
CA VAL A 728 19.07 -5.63 -18.02
C VAL A 728 18.47 -4.85 -19.18
N GLY A 729 18.00 -5.52 -20.22
CA GLY A 729 17.35 -4.86 -21.36
C GLY A 729 17.73 -5.49 -22.69
N PRO A 730 17.18 -4.97 -23.80
CA PRO A 730 17.52 -5.46 -25.14
C PRO A 730 18.95 -5.11 -25.54
N GLU A 731 19.48 -5.82 -26.53
CA GLU A 731 20.75 -5.45 -27.15
C GLU A 731 20.66 -4.04 -27.75
N SER A 732 21.54 -3.13 -27.30
CA SER A 732 21.59 -1.72 -27.70
C SER A 732 22.91 -1.38 -28.39
N ASP A 733 22.90 -0.39 -29.29
CA ASP A 733 24.13 0.19 -29.86
C ASP A 733 24.71 1.36 -29.06
N SER A 734 23.97 1.88 -28.07
CA SER A 734 24.38 2.97 -27.18
C SER A 734 25.18 2.50 -25.98
N TYR A 735 24.86 1.31 -25.45
CA TYR A 735 25.48 0.74 -24.26
C TYR A 735 26.03 -0.66 -24.55
N GLY A 736 27.17 -1.01 -23.93
CA GLY A 736 27.70 -2.38 -23.99
C GLY A 736 27.19 -3.23 -22.82
N ASP A 737 27.46 -4.53 -22.84
CA ASP A 737 27.08 -5.43 -21.74
C ASP A 737 27.82 -5.10 -20.44
N ALA A 738 27.11 -5.22 -19.31
CA ALA A 738 27.68 -4.99 -18.00
C ALA A 738 28.81 -6.00 -17.68
N PRO A 739 29.95 -5.55 -17.08
CA PRO A 739 31.06 -6.44 -16.75
C PRO A 739 30.73 -7.57 -15.78
N SER A 740 29.84 -7.31 -14.83
CA SER A 740 29.28 -8.27 -13.86
C SER A 740 27.77 -8.41 -14.11
N PRO A 741 27.33 -9.34 -14.96
CA PRO A 741 25.92 -9.53 -15.25
C PRO A 741 25.18 -10.11 -14.03
N VAL A 742 23.87 -9.90 -13.98
CA VAL A 742 22.95 -10.60 -13.08
C VAL A 742 22.20 -11.68 -13.84
N SER A 743 21.73 -12.72 -13.15
CA SER A 743 21.08 -13.89 -13.75
C SER A 743 19.61 -13.64 -14.11
N LEU A 744 19.36 -12.53 -14.80
CA LEU A 744 18.05 -12.11 -15.28
C LEU A 744 17.99 -12.19 -16.81
N THR A 745 17.03 -12.96 -17.33
CA THR A 745 16.82 -13.16 -18.76
C THR A 745 15.84 -12.11 -19.28
N TYR A 746 16.23 -11.36 -20.31
CA TYR A 746 15.37 -10.41 -21.00
C TYR A 746 14.77 -11.03 -22.26
N PHE A 747 13.45 -10.91 -22.43
CA PHE A 747 12.72 -11.38 -23.60
C PHE A 747 12.19 -10.19 -24.41
N SER A 748 12.23 -10.31 -25.74
CA SER A 748 11.60 -9.35 -26.65
C SER A 748 10.99 -10.04 -27.86
N GLY A 749 9.91 -9.44 -28.39
CA GLY A 749 9.22 -9.93 -29.58
C GLY A 749 8.71 -11.36 -29.41
N GLN A 750 9.04 -12.24 -30.36
CA GLN A 750 8.59 -13.64 -30.36
C GLN A 750 9.07 -14.43 -29.14
N GLN A 751 10.17 -14.04 -28.50
CA GLN A 751 10.62 -14.70 -27.27
C GLN A 751 9.69 -14.40 -26.10
N ALA A 752 9.24 -13.15 -25.98
CA ALA A 752 8.32 -12.74 -24.92
C ALA A 752 6.94 -13.38 -25.10
N ILE A 753 6.41 -13.43 -26.33
CA ILE A 753 5.14 -14.12 -26.64
C ILE A 753 5.22 -15.62 -26.32
N ALA A 754 6.37 -16.25 -26.63
CA ALA A 754 6.57 -17.66 -26.30
C ALA A 754 6.64 -17.87 -24.79
N GLN A 755 7.31 -16.97 -24.07
CA GLN A 755 7.42 -17.02 -22.62
C GLN A 755 6.05 -16.85 -21.94
N GLU A 756 5.27 -15.86 -22.36
CA GLU A 756 3.90 -15.64 -21.88
C GLU A 756 3.04 -16.89 -22.06
N ALA A 757 3.04 -17.47 -23.26
CA ALA A 757 2.28 -18.69 -23.55
C ALA A 757 2.79 -19.94 -22.79
N ASP A 758 4.04 -19.94 -22.34
CA ASP A 758 4.59 -21.02 -21.52
C ASP A 758 4.18 -20.88 -20.04
N ILE A 759 3.99 -19.65 -19.54
CA ILE A 759 3.69 -19.36 -18.12
C ILE A 759 2.23 -18.96 -17.82
N GLU A 760 1.41 -18.66 -18.83
CA GLU A 760 0.04 -18.12 -18.66
C GLU A 760 -0.86 -19.03 -17.79
N ASP A 761 -0.69 -20.34 -17.90
CA ASP A 761 -1.49 -21.33 -17.19
C ASP A 761 -0.86 -21.75 -15.84
N ASP A 762 0.38 -21.31 -15.56
CA ASP A 762 1.10 -21.67 -14.33
C ASP A 762 0.49 -20.93 -13.15
N SER A 763 -0.05 -21.69 -12.20
CA SER A 763 -0.82 -21.10 -11.09
C SER A 763 -0.51 -21.72 -9.73
N THR A 764 0.20 -22.85 -9.69
CA THR A 764 0.57 -23.54 -8.46
C THR A 764 2.08 -23.55 -8.27
N LEU A 765 2.55 -23.80 -7.04
CA LEU A 765 3.99 -23.89 -6.74
C LEU A 765 4.68 -24.94 -7.62
N GLU A 766 4.03 -26.07 -7.86
CA GLU A 766 4.53 -27.19 -8.67
C GLU A 766 4.68 -26.84 -10.16
N ASP A 767 3.92 -25.85 -10.65
CA ASP A 767 4.04 -25.34 -12.02
C ASP A 767 5.19 -24.33 -12.11
N LEU A 768 5.32 -23.47 -11.10
CA LEU A 768 6.23 -22.31 -11.08
C LEU A 768 7.66 -22.61 -10.61
N VAL A 769 7.83 -23.69 -9.84
CA VAL A 769 9.11 -24.12 -9.27
C VAL A 769 9.44 -25.52 -9.75
N ASP A 770 10.64 -25.72 -10.30
CA ASP A 770 11.15 -27.07 -10.56
C ASP A 770 11.52 -27.75 -9.22
N LEU A 771 10.53 -28.40 -8.60
CA LEU A 771 10.73 -29.15 -7.36
C LEU A 771 11.75 -30.29 -7.48
N THR A 772 12.18 -30.67 -8.69
CA THR A 772 13.26 -31.65 -8.87
C THR A 772 14.65 -31.03 -8.87
N ALA A 773 14.72 -29.70 -9.03
CA ALA A 773 15.94 -28.92 -8.89
C ALA A 773 16.16 -28.47 -7.44
N HIS A 774 15.11 -28.31 -6.63
CA HIS A 774 15.21 -28.07 -5.19
C HIS A 774 15.79 -29.29 -4.49
N ASN A 775 17.03 -29.19 -4.03
CA ASN A 775 17.80 -30.30 -3.50
C ASN A 775 17.96 -30.20 -1.97
N ASP A 776 16.86 -30.43 -1.27
CA ASP A 776 16.79 -30.46 0.19
C ASP A 776 17.31 -31.77 0.82
N ASP A 777 17.67 -32.78 0.02
CA ASP A 777 18.20 -34.08 0.49
C ASP A 777 19.31 -33.91 1.55
N ILE A 778 20.20 -32.92 1.39
CA ILE A 778 21.31 -32.66 2.33
C ILE A 778 20.78 -32.08 3.66
N ILE A 779 19.79 -31.18 3.58
CA ILE A 779 19.14 -30.56 4.72
C ILE A 779 18.35 -31.62 5.50
N GLU A 780 17.52 -32.39 4.81
CA GLU A 780 16.73 -33.49 5.40
C GLU A 780 17.65 -34.54 6.04
N ASP A 781 18.70 -35.00 5.35
CA ASP A 781 19.65 -35.99 5.90
C ASP A 781 20.36 -35.45 7.15
N ALA A 782 20.75 -34.17 7.16
CA ALA A 782 21.40 -33.54 8.30
C ALA A 782 20.46 -33.40 9.51
N ILE A 783 19.21 -33.00 9.27
CA ILE A 783 18.15 -32.96 10.30
C ILE A 783 17.88 -34.39 10.82
N GLU A 784 17.74 -35.38 9.95
CA GLU A 784 17.52 -36.77 10.38
C GLU A 784 18.71 -37.30 11.22
N GLU A 785 19.95 -36.97 10.84
CA GLU A 785 21.16 -37.36 11.57
C GLU A 785 21.23 -36.70 12.95
N SER A 786 20.99 -35.38 13.04
CA SER A 786 21.00 -34.66 14.31
C SER A 786 19.92 -35.17 15.26
N LEU A 787 18.70 -35.42 14.75
CA LEU A 787 17.59 -35.95 15.55
C LEU A 787 17.82 -37.41 15.98
N ALA A 788 18.59 -38.18 15.21
CA ALA A 788 18.97 -39.54 15.59
C ALA A 788 19.97 -39.56 16.76
N ASP A 789 20.86 -38.57 16.86
CA ASP A 789 21.83 -38.42 17.97
C ASP A 789 21.19 -37.81 19.23
N ASN A 790 20.07 -37.09 19.08
CA ASN A 790 19.23 -36.57 20.17
C ASN A 790 18.57 -37.65 21.08
N SER A 791 18.89 -38.93 20.91
CA SER A 791 18.53 -39.97 21.87
C SER A 791 19.46 -39.87 23.09
N PRO A 792 18.97 -39.65 24.32
CA PRO A 792 19.84 -39.44 25.47
C PRO A 792 20.64 -40.71 25.80
N GLU A 793 21.83 -40.84 25.21
CA GLU A 793 22.86 -41.75 25.69
C GLU A 793 23.55 -41.07 26.86
N ALA A 794 23.11 -41.44 28.06
CA ALA A 794 23.75 -41.06 29.31
C ALA A 794 25.27 -41.34 29.29
N GLY A 795 26.06 -40.30 29.04
CA GLY A 795 27.32 -40.04 29.74
C GLY A 795 28.58 -39.87 28.88
N GLY A 796 29.08 -38.64 28.85
CA GLY A 796 30.51 -38.29 28.87
C GLY A 796 31.35 -38.59 27.61
N PRO A 797 32.49 -37.91 27.44
CA PRO A 797 33.05 -37.59 26.13
C PRO A 797 33.49 -38.83 25.36
N SER A 798 32.94 -38.98 24.15
CA SER A 798 33.39 -39.94 23.16
C SER A 798 34.63 -39.39 22.45
N GLU A 799 35.78 -40.02 22.70
CA GLU A 799 37.00 -39.80 21.92
C GLU A 799 36.78 -40.21 20.44
N ASN A 800 36.84 -39.22 19.55
CA ASN A 800 37.50 -39.29 18.24
C ASN A 800 37.02 -40.40 17.27
N SER A 801 36.08 -40.04 16.40
CA SER A 801 35.92 -40.62 15.07
C SER A 801 36.06 -39.51 14.03
N GLY A 802 37.29 -39.32 13.56
CA GLY A 802 37.53 -38.42 12.44
C GLY A 802 37.05 -38.98 11.10
N ASP A 803 36.92 -38.03 10.18
CA ASP A 803 36.82 -38.17 8.73
C ASP A 803 35.41 -38.41 8.18
N ASN A 804 34.56 -37.39 8.34
CA ASN A 804 33.58 -37.02 7.31
C ASN A 804 33.91 -35.59 6.88
N THR A 805 34.65 -35.45 5.79
CA THR A 805 34.52 -34.26 4.93
C THR A 805 33.09 -34.29 4.39
N ALA A 806 32.17 -33.57 5.03
CA ALA A 806 31.05 -33.00 4.32
C ALA A 806 31.68 -32.06 3.27
N GLU A 807 31.43 -32.34 1.99
CA GLU A 807 31.64 -31.31 0.97
C GLU A 807 30.75 -30.14 1.39
N ALA A 808 31.31 -28.93 1.41
CA ALA A 808 30.51 -27.72 1.62
C ALA A 808 29.37 -27.74 0.59
N ALA A 809 28.14 -27.83 1.09
CA ALA A 809 26.97 -27.36 0.37
C ALA A 809 27.08 -25.83 0.28
N ASP A 810 26.55 -25.29 -0.80
CA ASP A 810 26.92 -24.02 -1.42
C ASP A 810 25.73 -23.08 -1.23
N ASP A 811 25.56 -22.55 -0.01
CA ASP A 811 24.27 -22.06 0.49
C ASP A 811 24.47 -20.98 1.56
N GLY A 812 23.83 -19.81 1.43
CA GLY A 812 24.15 -18.49 2.01
C GLY A 812 23.00 -17.55 2.54
N LEU A 813 23.07 -17.16 3.83
CA LEU A 813 22.07 -16.51 4.75
C LEU A 813 21.78 -14.97 4.58
N LEU A 814 21.11 -14.27 5.55
CA LEU A 814 19.75 -13.66 5.69
C LEU A 814 19.89 -12.14 6.03
N PRO A 815 18.87 -11.25 5.90
CA PRO A 815 17.73 -11.12 6.84
C PRO A 815 16.39 -11.26 6.11
N PHE A 816 15.32 -11.63 6.84
CA PHE A 816 13.92 -11.77 6.43
C PHE A 816 13.41 -10.78 5.36
N ILE A 817 13.79 -11.00 4.11
CA ILE A 817 13.23 -10.35 2.95
C ILE A 817 12.72 -11.53 2.14
N SER A 818 11.41 -11.80 2.24
CA SER A 818 10.81 -12.74 1.31
C SER A 818 11.18 -12.32 -0.12
N PRO A 819 11.36 -13.24 -1.07
CA PRO A 819 11.56 -12.91 -2.48
C PRO A 819 10.63 -11.79 -3.00
N VAL A 820 9.38 -11.75 -2.50
CA VAL A 820 8.40 -10.66 -2.72
C VAL A 820 8.83 -9.32 -2.10
N LEU A 821 9.33 -9.33 -0.87
CA LEU A 821 9.90 -8.14 -0.20
C LEU A 821 11.19 -7.69 -0.90
N THR A 822 11.94 -8.59 -1.55
CA THR A 822 13.12 -8.28 -2.37
C THR A 822 12.71 -7.62 -3.67
N ILE A 823 11.69 -8.15 -4.38
CA ILE A 823 11.09 -7.50 -5.56
C ILE A 823 10.53 -6.12 -5.19
N THR A 824 9.87 -6.01 -4.03
CA THR A 824 9.36 -4.73 -3.51
C THR A 824 10.51 -3.77 -3.17
N MET A 825 11.61 -4.24 -2.60
CA MET A 825 12.82 -3.45 -2.34
C MET A 825 13.52 -3.02 -3.63
N ILE A 826 13.56 -3.86 -4.66
CA ILE A 826 14.13 -3.53 -5.98
C ILE A 826 13.26 -2.48 -6.68
N ALA A 827 11.93 -2.64 -6.63
CA ALA A 827 10.98 -1.66 -7.17
C ALA A 827 11.04 -0.31 -6.41
N ILE A 828 11.14 -0.35 -5.07
CA ILE A 828 11.32 0.85 -4.22
C ILE A 828 12.71 1.47 -4.43
N ALA A 829 13.77 0.68 -4.62
CA ALA A 829 15.11 1.20 -4.90
C ALA A 829 15.17 1.88 -6.27
N GLY A 830 14.47 1.36 -7.28
CA GLY A 830 14.25 2.03 -8.57
C GLY A 830 13.49 3.35 -8.42
N LEU A 831 12.38 3.36 -7.66
CA LEU A 831 11.60 4.56 -7.32
C LEU A 831 12.41 5.59 -6.50
N VAL A 832 13.27 5.15 -5.59
CA VAL A 832 14.11 6.03 -4.75
C VAL A 832 15.30 6.59 -5.55
N SER A 833 15.80 5.84 -6.54
CA SER A 833 16.81 6.33 -7.49
C SER A 833 16.23 7.43 -8.39
N SER A 834 15.04 7.21 -8.97
CA SER A 834 14.33 8.21 -9.80
C SER A 834 13.86 9.45 -9.02
N LEU A 835 13.58 9.31 -7.72
CA LEU A 835 13.26 10.44 -6.84
C LEU A 835 14.50 11.24 -6.38
N ARG A 836 15.71 10.66 -6.43
CA ARG A 836 16.96 11.37 -6.12
C ARG A 836 17.46 12.21 -7.29
N THR A 837 17.27 11.77 -8.52
CA THR A 837 17.62 12.55 -9.73
C THR A 837 16.73 13.78 -9.91
N ARG A 838 15.53 13.83 -9.33
CA ARG A 838 14.67 15.04 -9.29
C ARG A 838 15.10 16.12 -8.29
N ARG A 839 16.18 15.93 -7.53
CA ARG A 839 16.62 16.87 -6.47
C ARG A 839 17.95 17.60 -6.71
N ASP A 840 18.61 17.32 -7.83
CA ASP A 840 19.70 18.13 -8.38
C ASP A 840 19.27 18.73 -9.72
#